data_AF-A0A1F5H3D1-F1
#
_entry.id   AF-A0A1F5H3D1-F1
#
_cell.length_a   1.000
_cell.length_b   1.000
_cell.length_c   1.000
_cell.angle_alpha   90.00
_cell.angle_beta   90.00
_cell.angle_gamma   90.00
#
_symmetry.space_group_name_H-M   'P 1'
#
loop_
_entity.id
_entity.type
_entity.pdbx_description
1 polymer ?
#
loop_
_entity_poly.entity_id
_entity_poly.type
_entity_poly.pdbx_seq_one_letter_code
_entity_poly.pdbx_strand_id
1 'polypeptide(L)'
;MENDFAAIVLAAGIGKRMKSSLPKVLHQIAGRPMLVRTLEVLNQARPRQVIIVASPQNIDLIKKQIGNKYGFAIQKSPLGTADAASAGLKKINPGTKTVAVIYGDDTAFYKPETIVKVFTFHQGTKSKMTFVTVKVKNPRGLGRIIRENGKLAGIIEEKDATDVQKKIREVNDGLYFFEKNWLRENISQLRPSPVTKELYLTDLITIALKNQVPAQSYELKDLHQWHSVNTPKELEAANRKVGKRIHIMGIAGAGAAATAGIAHAYGYQVTGCDLTPASLYTKNLNLKIEKGHNPKHLKNMDMLVISPAVLKFNQRNKEVLAARKIKTPTFTWQRFQGRFLQKDKFVIAIAGCYGKSTTTAMISQILTDAGLDPTCEIGANVIAWGETNYRAGKSSYYVCEADEYNNNFLNYDPDVAIILNVGWDHPDFFKSKEAVFTSYEKFIGKVKRGGTLVIPDVARLNKLASYVHPSVKVVKITDFGKLNLSIIGNFRRQNANAGLTVAEILGLDLAKARKSIENFTGLSRRLEYKGQIGKTKVYDDYAVQPYTVKVTTDVLKNRFKNKKVILVFEPHTFSRIETFFGDFVSTLKNTKVDRVLITNVYPARERGDKTQLALKLAKKIGDKAKYTGSLEETASYLKDHLIDFDAILSMGAGDSYKLYDLLKQ
;
A
#
# COMPACT_ATOMS: atom_id res chain seq x y z
N MET A 1 -31.11 -11.79 -19.85
CA MET A 1 -31.01 -12.97 -20.70
C MET A 1 -29.66 -13.64 -20.46
N GLU A 2 -29.68 -14.95 -20.24
CA GLU A 2 -28.46 -15.78 -20.19
C GLU A 2 -27.91 -15.97 -21.60
N ASN A 3 -26.58 -16.11 -21.71
CA ASN A 3 -25.95 -16.48 -22.97
C ASN A 3 -26.13 -17.99 -23.20
N ASP A 4 -26.42 -18.40 -24.43
CA ASP A 4 -26.73 -19.80 -24.78
C ASP A 4 -25.47 -20.67 -24.91
N PHE A 5 -24.72 -20.79 -23.80
CA PHE A 5 -23.65 -21.76 -23.64
C PHE A 5 -23.55 -22.25 -22.19
N ALA A 6 -22.95 -23.42 -22.00
CA ALA A 6 -22.50 -23.89 -20.69
C ALA A 6 -20.97 -23.86 -20.61
N ALA A 7 -20.40 -23.69 -19.42
CA ALA A 7 -18.95 -23.65 -19.20
C ALA A 7 -18.47 -24.90 -18.45
N ILE A 8 -17.39 -25.49 -18.93
CA ILE A 8 -16.60 -26.52 -18.25
C ILE A 8 -15.28 -25.87 -17.81
N VAL A 9 -15.04 -25.80 -16.51
CA VAL A 9 -13.84 -25.21 -15.92
C VAL A 9 -12.89 -26.32 -15.48
N LEU A 10 -11.73 -26.42 -16.13
CA LEU A 10 -10.72 -27.44 -15.83
C LEU A 10 -9.90 -27.01 -14.61
N ALA A 11 -10.05 -27.75 -13.51
CA ALA A 11 -9.43 -27.44 -12.21
C ALA A 11 -8.77 -28.66 -11.54
N ALA A 12 -8.69 -29.80 -12.24
CA ALA A 12 -8.16 -31.06 -11.71
C ALA A 12 -6.62 -31.18 -11.75
N GLY A 13 -5.93 -30.21 -12.37
CA GLY A 13 -4.48 -30.25 -12.53
C GLY A 13 -3.71 -30.19 -11.21
N ILE A 14 -2.69 -31.05 -11.08
CA ILE A 14 -1.83 -31.14 -9.88
C ILE A 14 -0.90 -29.92 -9.75
N GLY A 15 -0.49 -29.31 -10.87
CA GLY A 15 0.35 -28.11 -10.83
C GLY A 15 1.79 -28.34 -10.36
N LYS A 16 2.41 -29.47 -10.70
CA LYS A 16 3.77 -29.87 -10.23
C LYS A 16 4.83 -28.74 -10.31
N ARG A 17 4.75 -27.88 -11.32
CA ARG A 17 5.65 -26.72 -11.54
C ARG A 17 5.53 -25.62 -10.46
N MET A 18 4.44 -25.59 -9.70
CA MET A 18 4.22 -24.63 -8.61
C MET A 18 5.04 -24.92 -7.35
N LYS A 19 5.60 -26.14 -7.21
CA LYS A 19 6.34 -26.57 -6.01
C LYS A 19 5.57 -26.32 -4.70
N SER A 20 4.25 -26.58 -4.71
CA SER A 20 3.35 -26.36 -3.57
C SER A 20 2.41 -27.55 -3.41
N SER A 21 2.01 -27.84 -2.16
CA SER A 21 0.95 -28.79 -1.86
C SER A 21 -0.46 -28.21 -2.10
N LEU A 22 -0.58 -26.89 -2.27
CA LEU A 22 -1.83 -26.25 -2.62
C LEU A 22 -2.14 -26.49 -4.12
N PRO A 23 -3.36 -26.92 -4.49
CA PRO A 23 -3.74 -27.05 -5.89
C PRO A 23 -3.51 -25.76 -6.66
N LYS A 24 -2.99 -25.85 -7.89
CA LYS A 24 -2.61 -24.71 -8.75
C LYS A 24 -3.68 -23.62 -8.76
N VAL A 25 -4.91 -24.00 -9.11
CA VAL A 25 -6.06 -23.09 -9.24
C VAL A 25 -6.49 -22.40 -7.94
N LEU A 26 -5.99 -22.87 -6.78
CA LEU A 26 -6.25 -22.27 -5.47
C LEU A 26 -5.16 -21.29 -5.01
N HIS A 27 -4.02 -21.22 -5.72
CA HIS A 27 -3.06 -20.14 -5.49
C HIS A 27 -3.70 -18.77 -5.72
N GLN A 28 -3.24 -17.78 -4.97
CA GLN A 28 -3.88 -16.48 -4.91
C GLN A 28 -3.23 -15.47 -5.86
N ILE A 29 -4.06 -14.80 -6.65
CA ILE A 29 -3.72 -13.59 -7.39
C ILE A 29 -4.41 -12.42 -6.68
N ALA A 30 -3.60 -11.45 -6.24
CA ALA A 30 -3.97 -10.35 -5.35
C ALA A 30 -4.89 -10.85 -4.23
N GLY A 31 -4.42 -11.88 -3.52
CA GLY A 31 -5.03 -12.50 -2.35
C GLY A 31 -6.39 -13.20 -2.55
N ARG A 32 -6.83 -13.40 -3.80
CA ARG A 32 -7.99 -14.25 -4.13
C ARG A 32 -7.56 -15.47 -4.96
N PRO A 33 -8.09 -16.68 -4.70
CA PRO A 33 -7.77 -17.86 -5.50
C PRO A 33 -8.06 -17.65 -7.00
N MET A 34 -7.20 -18.15 -7.88
CA MET A 34 -7.38 -18.00 -9.34
C MET A 34 -8.74 -18.53 -9.81
N LEU A 35 -9.15 -19.70 -9.32
CA LEU A 35 -10.44 -20.29 -9.64
C LEU A 35 -11.62 -19.38 -9.28
N VAL A 36 -11.55 -18.69 -8.13
CA VAL A 36 -12.60 -17.77 -7.69
C VAL A 36 -12.73 -16.61 -8.68
N ARG A 37 -11.60 -16.05 -9.14
CA ARG A 37 -11.58 -14.98 -10.15
C ARG A 37 -12.17 -15.45 -11.48
N THR A 38 -11.76 -16.62 -11.95
CA THR A 38 -12.31 -17.23 -13.18
C THR A 38 -13.83 -17.38 -13.09
N LEU A 39 -14.34 -17.85 -11.96
CA LEU A 39 -15.79 -18.01 -11.73
C LEU A 39 -16.52 -16.66 -11.61
N GLU A 40 -15.91 -15.62 -11.05
CA GLU A 40 -16.47 -14.26 -11.02
C GLU A 40 -16.62 -13.67 -12.42
N VAL A 41 -15.64 -13.88 -13.30
CA VAL A 41 -15.70 -13.48 -14.72
C VAL A 41 -16.81 -14.26 -15.43
N LEU A 42 -16.86 -15.58 -15.25
CA LEU A 42 -17.89 -16.44 -15.84
C LEU A 42 -19.31 -16.08 -15.41
N ASN A 43 -19.54 -15.83 -14.11
CA ASN A 43 -20.87 -15.43 -13.62
C ASN A 43 -21.36 -14.15 -14.29
N GLN A 44 -20.46 -13.21 -14.59
CA GLN A 44 -20.79 -11.98 -15.31
C GLN A 44 -21.02 -12.20 -16.79
N ALA A 45 -20.34 -13.19 -17.39
CA ALA A 45 -20.61 -13.67 -18.75
C ALA A 45 -21.92 -14.47 -18.87
N ARG A 46 -22.58 -14.80 -17.74
CA ARG A 46 -23.93 -15.41 -17.65
C ARG A 46 -24.12 -16.67 -18.52
N PRO A 47 -23.28 -17.73 -18.40
CA PRO A 47 -23.58 -19.03 -18.99
C PRO A 47 -24.82 -19.65 -18.33
N ARG A 48 -25.51 -20.53 -19.06
CA ARG A 48 -26.65 -21.32 -18.52
C ARG A 48 -26.24 -22.26 -17.39
N GLN A 49 -24.99 -22.72 -17.41
CA GLN A 49 -24.48 -23.73 -16.49
C GLN A 49 -22.97 -23.61 -16.39
N VAL A 50 -22.42 -23.87 -15.19
CA VAL A 50 -20.98 -23.99 -14.95
C VAL A 50 -20.69 -25.31 -14.25
N ILE A 51 -19.84 -26.13 -14.87
CA ILE A 51 -19.33 -27.39 -14.33
C ILE A 51 -17.85 -27.24 -14.03
N ILE A 52 -17.46 -27.48 -12.79
CA ILE A 52 -16.06 -27.47 -12.36
C ILE A 52 -15.55 -28.90 -12.35
N VAL A 53 -14.48 -29.15 -13.11
CA VAL A 53 -13.82 -30.46 -13.16
C VAL A 53 -12.69 -30.47 -12.14
N ALA A 54 -12.86 -31.25 -11.08
CA ALA A 54 -11.92 -31.38 -9.97
C ALA A 54 -11.30 -32.79 -9.96
N SER A 55 -10.18 -32.96 -9.25
CA SER A 55 -9.63 -34.27 -8.95
C SER A 55 -10.15 -34.76 -7.58
N PRO A 56 -10.14 -36.08 -7.29
CA PRO A 56 -10.47 -36.59 -5.97
C PRO A 56 -9.68 -35.92 -4.85
N GLN A 57 -8.43 -35.51 -5.13
CA GLN A 57 -7.53 -34.93 -4.14
C GLN A 57 -7.81 -33.44 -3.86
N ASN A 58 -8.45 -32.70 -4.78
CA ASN A 58 -8.61 -31.25 -4.65
C ASN A 58 -10.06 -30.76 -4.51
N ILE A 59 -11.05 -31.63 -4.73
CA ILE A 59 -12.47 -31.25 -4.73
C ILE A 59 -12.92 -30.62 -3.41
N ASP A 60 -12.52 -31.17 -2.27
CA ASP A 60 -12.95 -30.65 -0.96
C ASP A 60 -12.32 -29.27 -0.66
N LEU A 61 -11.06 -29.08 -1.06
CA LEU A 61 -10.40 -27.78 -0.96
C LEU A 61 -11.08 -26.73 -1.84
N ILE A 62 -11.48 -27.12 -3.06
CA ILE A 62 -12.23 -26.24 -3.97
C ILE A 62 -13.60 -25.90 -3.36
N LYS A 63 -14.38 -26.90 -2.92
CA LYS A 63 -15.70 -26.69 -2.30
C LYS A 63 -15.62 -25.80 -1.06
N LYS A 64 -14.57 -25.92 -0.25
CA LYS A 64 -14.33 -25.02 0.90
C LYS A 64 -14.18 -23.55 0.49
N GLN A 65 -13.69 -23.26 -0.72
CA GLN A 65 -13.52 -21.88 -1.20
C GLN A 65 -14.78 -21.29 -1.83
N ILE A 66 -15.55 -22.08 -2.58
CA ILE A 66 -16.65 -21.59 -3.43
C ILE A 66 -18.04 -22.13 -3.07
N GLY A 67 -18.13 -23.06 -2.13
CA GLY A 67 -19.36 -23.76 -1.75
C GLY A 67 -19.89 -24.70 -2.83
N ASN A 68 -21.18 -25.01 -2.75
CA ASN A 68 -21.88 -25.93 -3.67
C ASN A 68 -22.69 -25.18 -4.75
N LYS A 69 -22.30 -23.93 -5.07
CA LYS A 69 -23.02 -23.09 -6.03
C LYS A 69 -22.95 -23.62 -7.49
N TYR A 70 -21.93 -24.40 -7.82
CA TYR A 70 -21.67 -24.87 -9.18
C TYR A 70 -21.81 -26.39 -9.28
N GLY A 71 -22.02 -26.90 -10.49
CA GLY A 71 -21.95 -28.32 -10.74
C GLY A 71 -20.51 -28.82 -10.67
N PHE A 72 -20.31 -30.07 -10.28
CA PHE A 72 -18.99 -30.68 -10.19
C PHE A 72 -18.92 -31.97 -11.01
N ALA A 73 -17.79 -32.17 -11.69
CA ALA A 73 -17.38 -33.42 -12.29
C ALA A 73 -16.03 -33.84 -11.70
N ILE A 74 -15.82 -35.15 -11.53
CA ILE A 74 -14.57 -35.68 -10.98
C ILE A 74 -13.78 -36.32 -12.12
N GLN A 75 -12.58 -35.79 -12.36
CA GLN A 75 -11.56 -36.46 -13.17
C GLN A 75 -10.85 -37.48 -12.27
N LYS A 76 -11.21 -38.77 -12.40
CA LYS A 76 -10.70 -39.84 -11.53
C LYS A 76 -9.18 -40.02 -11.65
N SER A 77 -8.67 -39.98 -12.87
CA SER A 77 -7.25 -40.12 -13.20
C SER A 77 -6.82 -38.94 -14.07
N PRO A 78 -5.67 -38.28 -13.82
CA PRO A 78 -5.26 -37.09 -14.56
C PRO A 78 -4.67 -37.46 -15.94
N LEU A 79 -5.52 -37.98 -16.85
CA LEU A 79 -5.10 -38.46 -18.17
C LEU A 79 -4.91 -37.34 -19.20
N GLY A 80 -5.13 -36.08 -18.83
CA GLY A 80 -4.95 -34.92 -19.71
C GLY A 80 -6.15 -33.98 -19.75
N THR A 81 -6.06 -32.93 -20.57
CA THR A 81 -7.08 -31.88 -20.67
C THR A 81 -8.34 -32.35 -21.39
N ALA A 82 -8.22 -33.26 -22.36
CA ALA A 82 -9.38 -33.83 -23.04
C ALA A 82 -10.19 -34.74 -22.11
N ASP A 83 -9.53 -35.56 -21.30
CA ASP A 83 -10.21 -36.40 -20.30
C ASP A 83 -10.97 -35.55 -19.27
N ALA A 84 -10.35 -34.47 -18.80
CA ALA A 84 -11.01 -33.51 -17.90
C ALA A 84 -12.25 -32.88 -18.56
N ALA A 85 -12.14 -32.42 -19.80
CA ALA A 85 -13.27 -31.88 -20.54
C ALA A 85 -14.38 -32.92 -20.77
N SER A 86 -14.03 -34.18 -21.06
CA SER A 86 -14.97 -35.29 -21.20
C SER A 86 -15.74 -35.57 -19.90
N ALA A 87 -15.06 -35.55 -18.76
CA ALA A 87 -15.71 -35.69 -17.45
C ALA A 87 -16.71 -34.56 -17.18
N GLY A 88 -16.36 -33.33 -17.52
CA GLY A 88 -17.26 -32.17 -17.42
C GLY A 88 -18.46 -32.27 -18.36
N LEU A 89 -18.23 -32.71 -19.61
CA LEU A 89 -19.24 -32.78 -20.66
C LEU A 89 -20.41 -33.71 -20.29
N LYS A 90 -20.13 -34.80 -19.57
CA LYS A 90 -21.14 -35.73 -19.03
C LYS A 90 -22.13 -35.08 -18.05
N LYS A 91 -21.82 -33.90 -17.51
CA LYS A 91 -22.67 -33.16 -16.57
C LYS A 91 -23.40 -31.98 -17.21
N ILE A 92 -23.14 -31.70 -18.50
CA ILE A 92 -23.79 -30.62 -19.22
C ILE A 92 -25.22 -31.00 -19.60
N ASN A 93 -26.15 -30.07 -19.44
CA ASN A 93 -27.56 -30.31 -19.71
C ASN A 93 -27.83 -30.71 -21.19
N PRO A 94 -28.78 -31.63 -21.46
CA PRO A 94 -29.11 -32.08 -22.82
C PRO A 94 -29.53 -30.95 -23.78
N GLY A 95 -30.19 -29.90 -23.29
CA GLY A 95 -30.63 -28.76 -24.11
C GLY A 95 -29.54 -27.77 -24.53
N THR A 96 -28.32 -27.87 -23.99
CA THR A 96 -27.22 -26.97 -24.32
C THR A 96 -26.63 -27.30 -25.69
N LYS A 97 -26.49 -26.31 -26.58
CA LYS A 97 -25.87 -26.49 -27.91
C LYS A 97 -24.38 -26.18 -27.95
N THR A 98 -23.95 -25.17 -27.17
CA THR A 98 -22.57 -24.69 -27.16
C THR A 98 -21.93 -24.91 -25.80
N VAL A 99 -20.70 -25.38 -25.77
CA VAL A 99 -19.92 -25.59 -24.55
C VAL A 99 -18.62 -24.80 -24.62
N ALA A 100 -18.38 -23.94 -23.64
CA ALA A 100 -17.09 -23.35 -23.39
C ALA A 100 -16.24 -24.31 -22.55
N VAL A 101 -15.00 -24.59 -22.96
CA VAL A 101 -14.01 -25.28 -22.12
C VAL A 101 -12.92 -24.29 -21.76
N ILE A 102 -12.66 -24.14 -20.47
CA ILE A 102 -11.84 -23.05 -19.93
C ILE A 102 -10.88 -23.59 -18.87
N TYR A 103 -9.63 -23.13 -18.88
CA TYR A 103 -8.69 -23.44 -17.80
C TYR A 103 -8.97 -22.58 -16.56
N GLY A 104 -9.00 -23.19 -15.38
CA GLY A 104 -9.42 -22.54 -14.13
C GLY A 104 -8.49 -21.44 -13.61
N ASP A 105 -7.30 -21.30 -14.19
CA ASP A 105 -6.23 -20.37 -13.81
C ASP A 105 -6.08 -19.20 -14.80
N ASP A 106 -5.85 -19.48 -16.08
CA ASP A 106 -5.43 -18.48 -17.07
C ASP A 106 -6.56 -17.47 -17.43
N THR A 107 -7.83 -17.84 -17.14
CA THR A 107 -9.01 -16.97 -17.36
C THR A 107 -9.22 -15.94 -16.24
N ALA A 108 -8.41 -15.95 -15.18
CA ALA A 108 -8.51 -15.00 -14.08
C ALA A 108 -8.31 -13.52 -14.48
N PHE A 109 -7.85 -13.26 -15.72
CA PHE A 109 -7.54 -11.93 -16.26
C PHE A 109 -8.58 -11.42 -17.27
N TYR A 110 -9.49 -12.27 -17.73
CA TYR A 110 -10.46 -11.92 -18.74
C TYR A 110 -11.44 -10.85 -18.26
N LYS A 111 -11.86 -9.98 -19.19
CA LYS A 111 -13.09 -9.22 -18.99
C LYS A 111 -14.30 -10.10 -19.36
N PRO A 112 -15.44 -10.00 -18.66
CA PRO A 112 -16.64 -10.77 -19.00
C PRO A 112 -17.08 -10.56 -20.45
N GLU A 113 -16.95 -9.34 -20.98
CA GLU A 113 -17.32 -8.99 -22.35
C GLU A 113 -16.46 -9.72 -23.40
N THR A 114 -15.24 -10.11 -23.06
CA THR A 114 -14.36 -10.83 -23.98
C THR A 114 -14.85 -12.27 -24.17
N ILE A 115 -15.30 -12.95 -23.12
CA ILE A 115 -15.90 -14.29 -23.25
C ILE A 115 -17.14 -14.22 -24.15
N VAL A 116 -17.99 -13.20 -23.95
CA VAL A 116 -19.18 -12.99 -24.77
C VAL A 116 -18.81 -12.70 -26.23
N LYS A 117 -17.79 -11.88 -26.50
CA LYS A 117 -17.32 -11.61 -27.87
C LYS A 117 -16.83 -12.87 -28.57
N VAL A 118 -16.07 -13.72 -27.90
CA VAL A 118 -15.59 -14.99 -28.47
C VAL A 118 -16.75 -15.93 -28.73
N PHE A 119 -17.73 -16.01 -27.83
CA PHE A 119 -18.97 -16.77 -28.04
C PHE A 119 -19.76 -16.29 -29.26
N THR A 120 -19.98 -14.98 -29.39
CA THR A 120 -20.68 -14.40 -30.56
C THR A 120 -19.92 -14.66 -31.85
N PHE A 121 -18.58 -14.59 -31.82
CA PHE A 121 -17.74 -14.94 -32.97
C PHE A 121 -17.87 -16.42 -33.36
N HIS A 122 -17.88 -17.32 -32.38
CA HIS A 122 -18.11 -18.75 -32.61
C HIS A 122 -19.45 -19.01 -33.29
N GLN A 123 -20.53 -18.38 -32.81
CA GLN A 123 -21.85 -18.49 -33.42
C GLN A 123 -21.90 -17.88 -34.83
N GLY A 124 -21.35 -16.68 -35.02
CA GLY A 124 -21.38 -15.97 -36.30
C GLY A 124 -20.60 -16.70 -37.41
N THR A 125 -19.50 -17.35 -37.05
CA THR A 125 -18.71 -18.17 -37.99
C THR A 125 -19.28 -19.57 -38.22
N LYS A 126 -20.30 -19.98 -37.45
CA LYS A 126 -20.87 -21.34 -37.46
C LYS A 126 -19.80 -22.43 -37.27
N SER A 127 -18.74 -22.11 -36.53
CA SER A 127 -17.63 -23.03 -36.29
C SER A 127 -18.07 -24.16 -35.36
N LYS A 128 -17.56 -25.37 -35.55
CA LYS A 128 -17.69 -26.46 -34.57
C LYS A 128 -16.70 -26.33 -33.42
N MET A 129 -15.58 -25.66 -33.68
CA MET A 129 -14.54 -25.35 -32.70
C MET A 129 -14.05 -23.91 -32.91
N THR A 130 -14.02 -23.14 -31.83
CA THR A 130 -13.32 -21.86 -31.77
C THR A 130 -12.40 -21.86 -30.56
N PHE A 131 -11.17 -21.40 -30.72
CA PHE A 131 -10.24 -21.25 -29.60
C PHE A 131 -9.56 -19.90 -29.67
N VAL A 132 -9.10 -19.41 -28.52
CA VAL A 132 -8.44 -18.11 -28.43
C VAL A 132 -6.93 -18.27 -28.54
N THR A 133 -6.31 -17.34 -29.27
CA THR A 133 -4.87 -17.26 -29.45
C THR A 133 -4.34 -15.94 -28.95
N VAL A 134 -3.08 -15.93 -28.53
CA VAL A 134 -2.40 -14.73 -28.06
C VAL A 134 -0.96 -14.71 -28.55
N LYS A 135 -0.45 -13.54 -28.93
CA LYS A 135 0.96 -13.35 -29.32
C LYS A 135 1.78 -12.88 -28.12
N VAL A 136 2.73 -13.69 -27.68
CA VAL A 136 3.53 -13.43 -26.47
C VAL A 136 5.01 -13.24 -26.78
N LYS A 137 5.70 -12.47 -25.94
CA LYS A 137 7.16 -12.29 -26.05
C LYS A 137 7.93 -13.57 -25.70
N ASN A 138 7.47 -14.30 -24.68
CA ASN A 138 8.07 -15.55 -24.23
C ASN A 138 7.00 -16.66 -24.23
N PRO A 139 7.06 -17.61 -25.18
CA PRO A 139 6.05 -18.65 -25.31
C PRO A 139 6.36 -19.91 -24.48
N ARG A 140 7.44 -19.92 -23.68
CA ARG A 140 7.83 -21.09 -22.87
C ARG A 140 6.68 -21.58 -22.00
N GLY A 141 6.43 -22.88 -21.99
CA GLY A 141 5.41 -23.54 -21.18
C GLY A 141 4.03 -23.71 -21.81
N LEU A 142 3.82 -23.28 -23.06
CA LEU A 142 2.50 -23.10 -23.69
C LEU A 142 2.34 -23.87 -25.02
N GLY A 143 1.11 -24.16 -25.46
CA GLY A 143 0.87 -24.75 -26.79
C GLY A 143 1.08 -23.73 -27.92
N ARG A 144 1.66 -24.13 -29.05
CA ARG A 144 1.96 -23.30 -30.23
C ARG A 144 0.87 -23.42 -31.27
N ILE A 145 0.48 -22.30 -31.87
CA ILE A 145 -0.43 -22.28 -33.02
C ILE A 145 0.38 -22.47 -34.29
N ILE A 146 0.13 -23.55 -35.00
CA ILE A 146 0.80 -23.84 -36.28
C ILE A 146 -0.04 -23.25 -37.40
N ARG A 147 0.60 -22.43 -38.23
CA ARG A 147 0.02 -21.87 -39.44
C ARG A 147 0.87 -22.18 -40.64
N GLU A 148 0.23 -22.63 -41.72
CA GLU A 148 0.84 -22.87 -43.03
C GLU A 148 0.20 -21.91 -44.04
N ASN A 149 1.01 -21.09 -44.71
CA ASN A 149 0.53 -20.05 -45.64
C ASN A 149 -0.56 -19.14 -45.03
N GLY A 150 -0.41 -18.81 -43.74
CA GLY A 150 -1.36 -17.99 -42.97
C GLY A 150 -2.62 -18.72 -42.50
N LYS A 151 -2.89 -19.94 -42.99
CA LYS A 151 -4.03 -20.76 -42.59
C LYS A 151 -3.70 -21.60 -41.37
N LEU A 152 -4.71 -21.90 -40.57
CA LEU A 152 -4.57 -22.74 -39.38
C LEU A 152 -4.25 -24.19 -39.79
N ALA A 153 -3.17 -24.73 -39.26
CA ALA A 153 -2.70 -26.09 -39.55
C ALA A 153 -2.65 -27.00 -38.30
N GLY A 154 -2.64 -26.41 -37.10
CA GLY A 154 -2.78 -27.20 -35.87
C GLY A 154 -2.41 -26.45 -34.60
N ILE A 155 -2.43 -27.17 -33.48
CA ILE A 155 -1.94 -26.72 -32.18
C ILE A 155 -1.03 -27.81 -31.64
N ILE A 156 0.18 -27.46 -31.19
CA ILE A 156 1.12 -28.43 -30.64
C ILE A 156 1.58 -28.01 -29.25
N GLU A 157 1.49 -28.91 -28.27
CA GLU A 157 1.98 -28.66 -26.92
C GLU A 157 3.51 -28.53 -26.90
N GLU A 158 4.06 -27.68 -26.03
CA GLU A 158 5.52 -27.38 -26.03
C GLU A 158 6.39 -28.63 -25.91
N LYS A 159 5.93 -29.62 -25.14
CA LYS A 159 6.66 -30.88 -24.91
C LYS A 159 6.76 -31.74 -26.18
N ASP A 160 5.82 -31.57 -27.10
CA ASP A 160 5.70 -32.34 -28.34
C ASP A 160 6.23 -31.54 -29.53
N ALA A 161 6.54 -30.25 -29.33
CA ALA A 161 7.02 -29.34 -30.36
C ALA A 161 8.52 -29.53 -30.67
N THR A 162 8.86 -29.40 -31.96
CA THR A 162 10.25 -29.28 -32.41
C THR A 162 10.89 -27.96 -31.94
N ASP A 163 12.21 -27.85 -31.98
CA ASP A 163 12.91 -26.62 -31.56
C ASP A 163 12.58 -25.39 -32.43
N VAL A 164 12.21 -25.61 -33.68
CA VAL A 164 11.69 -24.56 -34.57
C VAL A 164 10.30 -24.12 -34.10
N GLN A 165 9.39 -25.08 -33.87
CA GLN A 165 8.03 -24.78 -33.40
C GLN A 165 8.02 -24.11 -32.03
N LYS A 166 8.94 -24.47 -31.12
CA LYS A 166 9.08 -23.83 -29.79
C LYS A 166 9.31 -22.32 -29.88
N LYS A 167 9.84 -21.80 -30.99
CA LYS A 167 10.06 -20.36 -31.22
C LYS A 167 8.80 -19.59 -31.65
N ILE A 168 7.73 -20.27 -32.06
CA ILE A 168 6.47 -19.65 -32.46
C ILE A 168 5.89 -18.86 -31.28
N ARG A 169 5.49 -17.60 -31.53
CA ARG A 169 5.02 -16.67 -30.50
C ARG A 169 3.50 -16.60 -30.36
N GLU A 170 2.76 -17.10 -31.35
CA GLU A 170 1.31 -17.27 -31.23
C GLU A 170 1.04 -18.57 -30.46
N VAL A 171 0.36 -18.44 -29.33
CA VAL A 171 0.12 -19.54 -28.39
C VAL A 171 -1.36 -19.73 -28.11
N ASN A 172 -1.72 -20.97 -27.75
CA ASN A 172 -3.03 -21.32 -27.22
C ASN A 172 -3.18 -20.73 -25.81
N ASP A 173 -4.30 -20.08 -25.56
CA ASP A 173 -4.56 -19.36 -24.32
C ASP A 173 -5.41 -20.14 -23.30
N GLY A 174 -6.03 -21.25 -23.73
CA GLY A 174 -6.85 -22.13 -22.88
C GLY A 174 -8.37 -21.90 -22.91
N LEU A 175 -8.89 -20.97 -23.72
CA LEU A 175 -10.33 -20.74 -23.90
C LEU A 175 -10.82 -21.32 -25.23
N TYR A 176 -11.81 -22.21 -25.13
CA TYR A 176 -12.44 -22.87 -26.27
C TYR A 176 -13.96 -22.73 -26.22
N PHE A 177 -14.59 -22.64 -27.39
CA PHE A 177 -16.01 -22.87 -27.60
C PHE A 177 -16.18 -24.02 -28.60
N PHE A 178 -17.06 -24.95 -28.27
CA PHE A 178 -17.40 -26.09 -29.10
C PHE A 178 -18.89 -26.21 -29.30
N GLU A 179 -19.28 -26.73 -30.46
CA GLU A 179 -20.59 -27.35 -30.61
C GLU A 179 -20.60 -28.67 -29.82
N LYS A 180 -21.59 -28.85 -28.94
CA LYS A 180 -21.59 -29.89 -27.92
C LYS A 180 -21.56 -31.31 -28.50
N ASN A 181 -22.35 -31.58 -29.54
CA ASN A 181 -22.45 -32.92 -30.12
C ASN A 181 -21.15 -33.26 -30.85
N TRP A 182 -20.62 -32.33 -31.63
CA TRP A 182 -19.31 -32.49 -32.25
C TRP A 182 -18.20 -32.76 -31.22
N LEU A 183 -18.15 -32.01 -30.11
CA LEU A 183 -17.18 -32.27 -29.05
C LEU A 183 -17.33 -33.69 -28.48
N ARG A 184 -18.57 -34.11 -28.19
CA ARG A 184 -18.87 -35.44 -27.62
C ARG A 184 -18.41 -36.58 -28.53
N GLU A 185 -18.63 -36.45 -29.83
CA GLU A 185 -18.32 -37.47 -30.83
C GLU A 185 -16.81 -37.62 -31.07
N ASN A 186 -16.06 -36.53 -30.96
CA ASN A 186 -14.64 -36.50 -31.35
C ASN A 186 -13.68 -36.59 -30.16
N ILE A 187 -14.09 -36.18 -28.96
CA ILE A 187 -13.20 -36.20 -27.78
C ILE A 187 -12.79 -37.61 -27.36
N SER A 188 -13.63 -38.62 -27.63
CA SER A 188 -13.33 -40.03 -27.38
C SER A 188 -12.37 -40.65 -28.40
N GLN A 189 -12.15 -40.00 -29.54
CA GLN A 189 -11.27 -40.50 -30.61
C GLN A 189 -9.80 -40.08 -30.42
N LEU A 190 -9.55 -39.18 -29.46
CA LEU A 190 -8.21 -38.68 -29.17
C LEU A 190 -7.30 -39.81 -28.66
N ARG A 191 -6.05 -39.78 -29.11
CA ARG A 191 -5.02 -40.73 -28.71
C ARG A 191 -4.03 -40.06 -27.76
N PRO A 192 -3.44 -40.78 -26.79
CA PRO A 192 -2.44 -40.22 -25.91
C PRO A 192 -1.22 -39.70 -26.69
N SER A 193 -0.68 -38.57 -26.27
CA SER A 193 0.57 -38.03 -26.81
C SER A 193 1.69 -39.09 -26.76
N PRO A 194 2.50 -39.23 -27.81
CA PRO A 194 3.61 -40.18 -27.81
C PRO A 194 4.66 -39.83 -26.74
N VAL A 195 4.81 -38.55 -26.40
CA VAL A 195 5.81 -38.03 -25.46
C VAL A 195 5.33 -38.08 -24.02
N THR A 196 4.13 -37.55 -23.74
CA THR A 196 3.66 -37.38 -22.36
C THR A 196 2.65 -38.42 -21.92
N LYS A 197 2.07 -39.16 -22.87
CA LYS A 197 0.93 -40.06 -22.67
C LYS A 197 -0.35 -39.36 -22.19
N GLU A 198 -0.41 -38.03 -22.27
CA GLU A 198 -1.60 -37.25 -21.94
C GLU A 198 -2.53 -37.12 -23.17
N LEU A 199 -3.84 -37.09 -22.94
CA LEU A 199 -4.86 -36.77 -23.92
C LEU A 199 -5.05 -35.26 -24.01
N TYR A 200 -4.61 -34.65 -25.11
CA TYR A 200 -4.67 -33.21 -25.29
C TYR A 200 -5.94 -32.74 -25.98
N LEU A 201 -6.64 -31.78 -25.35
CA LEU A 201 -7.79 -31.12 -25.96
C LEU A 201 -7.41 -30.39 -27.25
N THR A 202 -6.16 -29.93 -27.36
CA THR A 202 -5.62 -29.25 -28.54
C THR A 202 -5.71 -30.11 -29.79
N ASP A 203 -5.58 -31.43 -29.66
CA ASP A 203 -5.56 -32.37 -30.79
C ASP A 203 -6.90 -32.49 -31.51
N LEU A 204 -7.99 -31.98 -30.92
CA LEU A 204 -9.28 -31.83 -31.60
C LEU A 204 -9.18 -30.97 -32.86
N ILE A 205 -8.23 -30.03 -32.92
CA ILE A 205 -8.04 -29.22 -34.12
C ILE A 205 -7.59 -30.08 -35.30
N THR A 206 -6.74 -31.08 -35.06
CA THR A 206 -6.26 -32.01 -36.07
C THR A 206 -7.41 -32.84 -36.64
N ILE A 207 -8.33 -33.28 -35.77
CA ILE A 207 -9.56 -33.97 -36.18
C ILE A 207 -10.45 -33.03 -37.01
N ALA A 208 -10.66 -31.79 -36.57
CA ALA A 208 -11.47 -30.82 -37.29
C ALA A 208 -10.90 -30.54 -38.69
N LEU A 209 -9.59 -30.31 -38.79
CA LEU A 209 -8.90 -30.05 -40.06
C LEU A 209 -8.94 -31.26 -40.99
N LYS A 210 -8.64 -32.46 -40.47
CA LYS A 210 -8.70 -33.71 -41.25
C LYS A 210 -10.10 -33.97 -41.82
N ASN A 211 -11.14 -33.70 -41.03
CA ASN A 211 -12.52 -33.91 -41.43
C ASN A 211 -13.13 -32.69 -42.14
N GLN A 212 -12.32 -31.66 -42.45
CA GLN A 212 -12.74 -30.42 -43.11
C GLN A 212 -13.92 -29.70 -42.42
N VAL A 213 -13.97 -29.81 -41.09
CA VAL A 213 -14.99 -29.19 -40.26
C VAL A 213 -14.58 -27.74 -39.93
N PRO A 214 -15.52 -26.77 -39.96
CA PRO A 214 -15.23 -25.38 -39.61
C PRO A 214 -14.61 -25.22 -38.22
N ALA A 215 -13.34 -24.80 -38.17
CA ALA A 215 -12.62 -24.46 -36.95
C ALA A 215 -11.92 -23.10 -37.11
N GLN A 216 -12.03 -22.24 -36.10
CA GLN A 216 -11.55 -20.86 -36.16
C GLN A 216 -10.71 -20.48 -34.92
N SER A 217 -9.72 -19.62 -35.13
CA SER A 217 -8.95 -18.99 -34.05
C SER A 217 -9.42 -17.55 -33.84
N TYR A 218 -9.62 -17.13 -32.59
CA TYR A 218 -9.87 -15.73 -32.23
C TYR A 218 -8.62 -15.12 -31.58
N GLU A 219 -8.02 -14.09 -32.19
CA GLU A 219 -6.82 -13.45 -31.64
C GLU A 219 -7.19 -12.44 -30.53
N LEU A 220 -6.74 -12.70 -29.30
CA LEU A 220 -6.86 -11.77 -28.18
C LEU A 220 -5.79 -10.67 -28.28
N LYS A 221 -6.19 -9.50 -28.78
CA LYS A 221 -5.28 -8.35 -28.97
C LYS A 221 -4.89 -7.66 -27.66
N ASP A 222 -5.79 -7.65 -26.66
CA ASP A 222 -5.53 -7.00 -25.38
C ASP A 222 -4.80 -7.96 -24.42
N LEU A 223 -3.47 -7.88 -24.41
CA LEU A 223 -2.62 -8.70 -23.54
C LEU A 223 -2.87 -8.46 -22.05
N HIS A 224 -3.58 -7.40 -21.63
CA HIS A 224 -3.96 -7.24 -20.22
C HIS A 224 -4.99 -8.28 -19.77
N GLN A 225 -5.70 -8.91 -20.70
CA GLN A 225 -6.78 -9.86 -20.41
C GLN A 225 -6.34 -11.32 -20.32
N TRP A 226 -5.04 -11.60 -20.42
CA TRP A 226 -4.49 -12.95 -20.30
C TRP A 226 -3.09 -12.97 -19.66
N HIS A 227 -2.78 -13.97 -18.85
CA HIS A 227 -1.44 -14.22 -18.33
C HIS A 227 -1.31 -15.68 -17.90
N SER A 228 -0.26 -16.38 -18.36
CA SER A 228 -0.01 -17.74 -17.91
C SER A 228 0.44 -17.77 -16.45
N VAL A 229 -0.06 -18.73 -15.67
CA VAL A 229 0.35 -18.88 -14.27
C VAL A 229 0.78 -20.30 -13.95
N ASN A 230 1.95 -20.72 -14.41
CA ASN A 230 2.44 -22.11 -14.25
C ASN A 230 3.52 -22.31 -13.20
N THR A 231 4.17 -21.24 -12.76
CA THR A 231 5.31 -21.27 -11.84
C THR A 231 5.14 -20.22 -10.73
N PRO A 232 5.88 -20.31 -9.60
CA PRO A 232 5.84 -19.26 -8.56
C PRO A 232 6.24 -17.88 -9.10
N LYS A 233 7.18 -17.82 -10.05
CA LYS A 233 7.61 -16.58 -10.70
C LYS A 233 6.50 -15.97 -11.58
N GLU A 234 5.79 -16.80 -12.33
CA GLU A 234 4.60 -16.36 -13.09
C GLU A 234 3.46 -15.93 -12.17
N LEU A 235 3.22 -16.64 -11.05
CA LEU A 235 2.24 -16.24 -10.05
C LEU A 235 2.58 -14.87 -9.44
N GLU A 236 3.85 -14.59 -9.21
CA GLU A 236 4.29 -13.28 -8.76
C GLU A 236 4.01 -12.19 -9.80
N ALA A 237 4.33 -12.44 -11.08
CA ALA A 237 4.03 -11.52 -12.17
C ALA A 237 2.51 -11.27 -12.33
N ALA A 238 1.70 -12.33 -12.22
CA ALA A 238 0.24 -12.27 -12.16
C ALA A 238 -0.27 -11.40 -11.02
N ASN A 239 0.27 -11.57 -9.81
CA ASN A 239 -0.06 -10.75 -8.64
C ASN A 239 0.26 -9.27 -8.87
N ARG A 240 1.39 -8.94 -9.51
CA ARG A 240 1.75 -7.56 -9.87
C ARG A 240 0.79 -6.97 -10.91
N LYS A 241 0.27 -7.80 -11.81
CA LYS A 241 -0.66 -7.38 -12.88
C LYS A 241 -2.06 -7.04 -12.34
N VAL A 242 -2.57 -7.83 -11.39
CA VAL A 242 -3.94 -7.67 -10.86
C VAL A 242 -4.01 -6.86 -9.57
N GLY A 243 -2.99 -6.91 -8.70
CA GLY A 243 -2.99 -6.26 -7.39
C GLY A 243 -2.88 -4.74 -7.40
N LYS A 244 -3.33 -4.06 -8.46
CA LYS A 244 -3.16 -2.62 -8.62
C LYS A 244 -4.37 -1.81 -8.16
N ARG A 245 -5.57 -2.38 -8.02
CA ARG A 245 -6.75 -1.63 -7.53
C ARG A 245 -6.83 -1.70 -6.02
N ILE A 246 -6.59 -0.57 -5.36
CA ILE A 246 -6.61 -0.47 -3.90
C ILE A 246 -7.60 0.60 -3.47
N HIS A 247 -8.26 0.34 -2.35
CA HIS A 247 -9.06 1.33 -1.64
C HIS A 247 -8.42 1.64 -0.29
N ILE A 248 -8.18 2.91 0.02
CA ILE A 248 -7.56 3.34 1.28
C ILE A 248 -8.58 4.02 2.18
N MET A 249 -8.89 3.40 3.32
CA MET A 249 -9.75 3.97 4.36
C MET A 249 -8.93 4.83 5.34
N GLY A 250 -9.45 6.00 5.69
CA GLY A 250 -8.74 6.97 6.52
C GLY A 250 -7.59 7.63 5.75
N ILE A 251 -7.80 7.88 4.44
CA ILE A 251 -6.78 8.38 3.52
C ILE A 251 -6.32 9.80 3.88
N ALA A 252 -7.08 10.57 4.66
CA ALA A 252 -6.75 11.96 4.95
C ALA A 252 -5.66 12.15 6.02
N GLY A 253 -5.21 11.06 6.67
CA GLY A 253 -4.07 11.08 7.58
C GLY A 253 -2.73 11.06 6.86
N ALA A 254 -1.71 11.73 7.43
CA ALA A 254 -0.39 11.95 6.81
C ALA A 254 0.20 10.70 6.12
N GLY A 255 0.48 9.63 6.88
CA GLY A 255 1.10 8.42 6.31
C GLY A 255 0.21 7.70 5.29
N ALA A 256 -1.12 7.71 5.47
CA ALA A 256 -2.05 7.09 4.53
C ALA A 256 -2.11 7.87 3.20
N ALA A 257 -2.12 9.20 3.25
CA ALA A 257 -2.08 10.07 2.07
C ALA A 257 -0.76 9.92 1.29
N ALA A 258 0.38 9.90 1.99
CA ALA A 258 1.68 9.67 1.36
C ALA A 258 1.75 8.28 0.69
N THR A 259 1.29 7.25 1.40
CA THR A 259 1.19 5.89 0.86
C THR A 259 0.31 5.86 -0.39
N ALA A 260 -0.82 6.57 -0.38
CA ALA A 260 -1.73 6.67 -1.52
C ALA A 260 -1.06 7.32 -2.74
N GLY A 261 -0.35 8.43 -2.51
CA GLY A 261 0.39 9.15 -3.54
C GLY A 261 1.50 8.31 -4.17
N ILE A 262 2.30 7.64 -3.36
CA ILE A 262 3.38 6.74 -3.82
C ILE A 262 2.78 5.55 -4.58
N ALA A 263 1.74 4.92 -4.04
CA ALA A 263 1.07 3.81 -4.72
C ALA A 263 0.52 4.24 -6.08
N HIS A 264 -0.13 5.40 -6.15
CA HIS A 264 -0.64 5.93 -7.42
C HIS A 264 0.48 6.13 -8.44
N ALA A 265 1.59 6.74 -8.03
CA ALA A 265 2.76 6.95 -8.88
C ALA A 265 3.41 5.63 -9.33
N TYR A 266 3.36 4.58 -8.51
CA TYR A 266 3.79 3.22 -8.88
C TYR A 266 2.78 2.47 -9.76
N GLY A 267 1.73 3.17 -10.22
CA GLY A 267 0.73 2.67 -11.14
C GLY A 267 -0.39 1.86 -10.48
N TYR A 268 -0.59 1.99 -9.16
CA TYR A 268 -1.80 1.50 -8.53
C TYR A 268 -2.98 2.41 -8.90
N GLN A 269 -4.14 1.79 -9.14
CA GLN A 269 -5.43 2.48 -9.21
C GLN A 269 -5.92 2.67 -7.77
N VAL A 270 -5.75 3.88 -7.27
CA VAL A 270 -6.03 4.22 -5.87
C VAL A 270 -7.35 4.96 -5.78
N THR A 271 -8.23 4.47 -4.91
CA THR A 271 -9.38 5.22 -4.39
C THR A 271 -9.24 5.31 -2.88
N GLY A 272 -9.96 6.23 -2.23
CA GLY A 272 -9.96 6.27 -0.79
C GLY A 272 -11.21 6.90 -0.21
N CYS A 273 -11.33 6.82 1.11
CA CYS A 273 -12.38 7.48 1.85
C CYS A 273 -11.89 7.98 3.21
N ASP A 274 -12.57 8.99 3.72
CA ASP A 274 -12.37 9.52 5.07
C ASP A 274 -13.68 10.13 5.61
N LEU A 275 -13.81 10.24 6.93
CA LEU A 275 -14.89 11.03 7.54
C LEU A 275 -14.76 12.52 7.18
N THR A 276 -13.52 13.00 7.09
CA THR A 276 -13.18 14.36 6.66
C THR A 276 -12.19 14.29 5.50
N PRO A 277 -12.67 14.16 4.25
CA PRO A 277 -11.80 14.01 3.07
C PRO A 277 -10.79 15.15 2.85
N ALA A 278 -11.17 16.38 3.19
CA ALA A 278 -10.32 17.54 3.03
C ALA A 278 -9.35 17.65 4.22
N SER A 279 -8.05 17.54 3.94
CA SER A 279 -6.98 17.76 4.91
C SER A 279 -5.76 18.38 4.22
N LEU A 280 -4.78 18.79 5.04
CA LEU A 280 -3.48 19.29 4.55
C LEU A 280 -2.77 18.28 3.62
N TYR A 281 -3.03 16.98 3.78
CA TYR A 281 -2.33 15.91 3.05
C TYR A 281 -3.08 15.45 1.80
N THR A 282 -4.38 15.74 1.69
CA THR A 282 -5.20 15.36 0.54
C THR A 282 -5.39 16.50 -0.46
N LYS A 283 -5.13 17.75 -0.05
CA LYS A 283 -5.27 18.95 -0.88
C LYS A 283 -4.59 18.81 -2.26
N ASN A 284 -3.37 18.29 -2.28
CA ASN A 284 -2.57 18.10 -3.50
C ASN A 284 -2.50 16.62 -3.93
N LEU A 285 -3.36 15.77 -3.37
CA LEU A 285 -3.47 14.37 -3.73
C LEU A 285 -4.53 14.26 -4.84
N ASN A 286 -4.08 14.16 -6.09
CA ASN A 286 -4.93 14.05 -7.29
C ASN A 286 -5.64 12.68 -7.37
N LEU A 287 -6.43 12.33 -6.36
CA LEU A 287 -7.13 11.05 -6.23
C LEU A 287 -8.60 11.26 -5.89
N LYS A 288 -9.44 10.29 -6.26
CA LYS A 288 -10.83 10.26 -5.84
C LYS A 288 -10.94 9.85 -4.37
N ILE A 289 -11.43 10.78 -3.55
CA ILE A 289 -11.64 10.56 -2.11
C ILE A 289 -13.11 10.75 -1.77
N GLU A 290 -13.74 9.71 -1.24
CA GLU A 290 -15.16 9.71 -0.86
C GLU A 290 -15.36 10.06 0.62
N LYS A 291 -16.47 10.72 0.95
CA LYS A 291 -16.83 11.05 2.34
C LYS A 291 -17.55 9.88 3.00
N GLY A 292 -17.12 9.51 4.21
CA GLY A 292 -17.70 8.43 5.00
C GLY A 292 -17.19 7.04 4.60
N HIS A 293 -17.66 6.00 5.31
CA HIS A 293 -17.27 4.61 5.06
C HIS A 293 -18.47 3.82 4.53
N ASN A 294 -18.28 3.11 3.41
CA ASN A 294 -19.36 2.41 2.72
C ASN A 294 -18.87 1.10 2.07
N PRO A 295 -19.49 -0.06 2.36
CA PRO A 295 -19.18 -1.32 1.70
C PRO A 295 -19.13 -1.28 0.16
N LYS A 296 -19.87 -0.35 -0.47
CA LYS A 296 -19.89 -0.18 -1.94
C LYS A 296 -18.53 0.26 -2.50
N HIS A 297 -17.67 0.90 -1.70
CA HIS A 297 -16.32 1.32 -2.12
C HIS A 297 -15.44 0.13 -2.51
N LEU A 298 -15.71 -1.06 -1.97
CA LEU A 298 -14.94 -2.28 -2.26
C LEU A 298 -15.30 -2.93 -3.60
N LYS A 299 -16.29 -2.39 -4.33
CA LYS A 299 -16.68 -2.92 -5.63
C LYS A 299 -15.49 -2.85 -6.58
N ASN A 300 -15.12 -4.00 -7.15
CA ASN A 300 -14.00 -4.16 -8.08
C ASN A 300 -12.61 -3.81 -7.50
N MET A 301 -12.45 -3.81 -6.17
CA MET A 301 -11.16 -3.57 -5.52
C MET A 301 -10.41 -4.88 -5.25
N ASP A 302 -9.09 -4.87 -5.47
CA ASP A 302 -8.24 -6.04 -5.21
C ASP A 302 -7.70 -6.06 -3.77
N MET A 303 -7.49 -4.89 -3.14
CA MET A 303 -7.08 -4.81 -1.74
C MET A 303 -7.73 -3.63 -1.01
N LEU A 304 -7.94 -3.82 0.29
CA LEU A 304 -8.32 -2.78 1.23
C LEU A 304 -7.08 -2.38 2.07
N VAL A 305 -6.75 -1.10 2.07
CA VAL A 305 -5.70 -0.52 2.92
C VAL A 305 -6.39 0.36 3.95
N ILE A 306 -5.96 0.30 5.21
CA ILE A 306 -6.67 0.93 6.32
C ILE A 306 -5.71 1.75 7.19
N SER A 307 -6.12 2.96 7.54
CA SER A 307 -5.51 3.70 8.65
C SER A 307 -5.85 3.05 10.00
N PRO A 308 -4.86 2.70 10.85
CA PRO A 308 -5.14 2.15 12.18
C PRO A 308 -6.12 2.98 13.02
N ALA A 309 -6.18 4.30 12.77
CA ALA A 309 -7.13 5.21 13.40
C ALA A 309 -8.61 4.81 13.15
N VAL A 310 -8.93 4.31 11.95
CA VAL A 310 -10.27 3.86 11.57
C VAL A 310 -10.71 2.68 12.44
N LEU A 311 -9.80 1.72 12.67
CA LEU A 311 -10.08 0.52 13.47
C LEU A 311 -10.21 0.86 14.97
N LYS A 312 -9.41 1.80 15.47
CA LYS A 312 -9.50 2.26 16.87
C LYS A 312 -10.81 3.01 17.13
N PHE A 313 -11.26 3.82 16.17
CA PHE A 313 -12.51 4.58 16.30
C PHE A 313 -13.75 3.70 16.14
N ASN A 314 -13.77 2.76 15.19
CA ASN A 314 -14.89 1.86 14.97
C ASN A 314 -14.43 0.44 14.60
N GLN A 315 -14.37 -0.44 15.61
CA GLN A 315 -13.96 -1.83 15.43
C GLN A 315 -14.95 -2.66 14.57
N ARG A 316 -16.22 -2.23 14.48
CA ARG A 316 -17.28 -2.87 13.68
C ARG A 316 -17.61 -2.07 12.42
N ASN A 317 -16.60 -1.41 11.84
CA ASN A 317 -16.77 -0.66 10.61
C ASN A 317 -17.36 -1.54 9.49
N LYS A 318 -18.49 -1.10 8.90
CA LYS A 318 -19.25 -1.87 7.90
C LYS A 318 -18.41 -2.23 6.67
N GLU A 319 -17.51 -1.36 6.25
CA GLU A 319 -16.65 -1.58 5.08
C GLU A 319 -15.59 -2.63 5.37
N VAL A 320 -14.97 -2.60 6.57
CA VAL A 320 -14.03 -3.64 7.01
C VAL A 320 -14.73 -5.01 7.15
N LEU A 321 -15.95 -5.03 7.70
CA LEU A 321 -16.74 -6.26 7.79
C LEU A 321 -17.11 -6.80 6.40
N ALA A 322 -17.45 -5.91 5.45
CA ALA A 322 -17.71 -6.29 4.07
C ALA A 322 -16.47 -6.90 3.40
N ALA A 323 -15.29 -6.27 3.55
CA ALA A 323 -14.03 -6.82 3.05
C ALA A 323 -13.75 -8.22 3.59
N ARG A 324 -13.99 -8.46 4.88
CA ARG A 324 -13.87 -9.80 5.48
C ARG A 324 -14.85 -10.79 4.85
N LYS A 325 -16.12 -10.41 4.68
CA LYS A 325 -17.17 -11.26 4.10
C LYS A 325 -16.83 -11.72 2.68
N ILE A 326 -16.30 -10.83 1.84
CA ILE A 326 -15.91 -11.14 0.46
C ILE A 326 -14.44 -11.54 0.31
N LYS A 327 -13.74 -11.78 1.43
CA LYS A 327 -12.32 -12.17 1.49
C LYS A 327 -11.38 -11.24 0.70
N THR A 328 -11.65 -9.93 0.71
CA THR A 328 -10.73 -8.92 0.15
C THR A 328 -9.51 -8.78 1.06
N PRO A 329 -8.28 -8.96 0.54
CA PRO A 329 -7.05 -8.78 1.30
C PRO A 329 -7.01 -7.40 1.96
N THR A 330 -6.72 -7.38 3.26
CA THR A 330 -6.80 -6.18 4.07
C THR A 330 -5.46 -5.93 4.78
N PHE A 331 -4.93 -4.71 4.68
CA PHE A 331 -3.66 -4.30 5.27
C PHE A 331 -3.82 -2.97 6.01
N THR A 332 -3.00 -2.72 7.04
CA THR A 332 -2.75 -1.34 7.45
C THR A 332 -1.88 -0.65 6.39
N TRP A 333 -1.92 0.68 6.28
CA TRP A 333 -1.07 1.38 5.30
C TRP A 333 0.43 1.11 5.52
N GLN A 334 0.88 0.95 6.77
CA GLN A 334 2.27 0.62 7.09
C GLN A 334 2.65 -0.76 6.55
N ARG A 335 1.78 -1.74 6.75
CA ARG A 335 1.99 -3.10 6.24
C ARG A 335 1.93 -3.13 4.71
N PHE A 336 1.06 -2.33 4.10
CA PHE A 336 1.00 -2.19 2.66
C PHE A 336 2.29 -1.55 2.11
N GLN A 337 2.76 -0.46 2.71
CA GLN A 337 4.01 0.20 2.38
C GLN A 337 5.19 -0.76 2.48
N GLY A 338 5.40 -1.40 3.63
CA GLY A 338 6.51 -2.34 3.84
C GLY A 338 6.47 -3.54 2.89
N ARG A 339 5.28 -4.12 2.67
CA ARG A 339 5.15 -5.34 1.86
C ARG A 339 5.20 -5.09 0.35
N PHE A 340 4.66 -3.96 -0.12
CA PHE A 340 4.43 -3.73 -1.54
C PHE A 340 5.23 -2.55 -2.10
N LEU A 341 5.29 -1.41 -1.39
CA LEU A 341 5.96 -0.20 -1.91
C LEU A 341 7.47 -0.21 -1.66
N GLN A 342 7.91 -0.80 -0.55
CA GLN A 342 9.32 -0.97 -0.18
C GLN A 342 9.94 -2.25 -0.74
N LYS A 343 9.15 -3.08 -1.43
CA LYS A 343 9.65 -4.32 -2.00
C LYS A 343 10.76 -4.04 -3.03
N ASP A 344 11.86 -4.77 -2.91
CA ASP A 344 13.05 -4.64 -3.76
C ASP A 344 13.72 -3.25 -3.70
N LYS A 345 13.46 -2.48 -2.64
CA LYS A 345 14.08 -1.17 -2.37
C LYS A 345 15.21 -1.26 -1.35
N PHE A 346 16.14 -0.32 -1.43
CA PHE A 346 17.09 0.03 -0.38
C PHE A 346 16.40 1.01 0.58
N VAL A 347 16.00 0.52 1.74
CA VAL A 347 15.11 1.23 2.68
C VAL A 347 15.93 1.93 3.76
N ILE A 348 15.75 3.25 3.86
CA ILE A 348 16.31 4.12 4.89
C ILE A 348 15.15 4.57 5.80
N ALA A 349 15.09 4.02 7.01
CA ALA A 349 13.98 4.22 7.95
C ALA A 349 14.41 5.07 9.15
N ILE A 350 13.69 6.16 9.42
CA ILE A 350 14.02 7.12 10.49
C ILE A 350 12.99 7.00 11.62
N ALA A 351 13.43 6.55 12.79
CA ALA A 351 12.62 6.45 14.01
C ALA A 351 13.12 7.41 15.11
N GLY A 352 12.26 7.65 16.09
CA GLY A 352 12.54 8.45 17.27
C GLY A 352 11.29 9.13 17.82
N CYS A 353 11.25 9.48 19.10
CA CYS A 353 10.11 10.18 19.68
C CYS A 353 9.88 11.56 19.02
N TYR A 354 10.94 12.27 18.66
CA TYR A 354 10.87 13.54 17.92
C TYR A 354 11.98 13.65 16.86
N GLY A 355 11.80 14.58 15.92
CA GLY A 355 12.77 14.87 14.86
C GLY A 355 12.63 14.02 13.58
N LYS A 356 11.83 12.94 13.62
CA LYS A 356 11.64 11.99 12.50
C LYS A 356 11.39 12.69 11.17
N SER A 357 10.26 13.40 11.04
CA SER A 357 9.87 14.01 9.76
C SER A 357 10.93 14.98 9.22
N THR A 358 11.56 15.78 10.10
CA THR A 358 12.63 16.72 9.69
C THR A 358 13.87 15.98 9.18
N THR A 359 14.34 14.96 9.90
CA THR A 359 15.49 14.16 9.46
C THR A 359 15.19 13.39 8.18
N THR A 360 14.01 12.77 8.07
CA THR A 360 13.56 12.10 6.84
C THR A 360 13.62 13.06 5.66
N ALA A 361 13.08 14.27 5.80
CA ALA A 361 13.09 15.28 4.74
C ALA A 361 14.49 15.76 4.37
N MET A 362 15.37 15.97 5.36
CA MET A 362 16.77 16.36 5.10
C MET A 362 17.52 15.25 4.35
N ILE A 363 17.37 13.98 4.75
CA ILE A 363 17.96 12.85 4.02
C ILE A 363 17.39 12.78 2.60
N SER A 364 16.08 12.88 2.44
CA SER A 364 15.43 12.90 1.12
C SER A 364 15.97 14.00 0.21
N GLN A 365 16.22 15.21 0.74
CA GLN A 365 16.82 16.33 0.01
C GLN A 365 18.27 16.01 -0.40
N ILE A 366 19.11 15.53 0.52
CA ILE A 366 20.51 15.16 0.21
C ILE A 366 20.58 14.15 -0.93
N LEU A 367 19.79 13.06 -0.83
CA LEU A 367 19.78 12.01 -1.85
C LEU A 367 19.23 12.53 -3.18
N THR A 368 18.26 13.44 -3.14
CA THR A 368 17.74 14.11 -4.34
C THR A 368 18.80 14.93 -5.04
N ASP A 369 19.48 15.81 -4.29
CA ASP A 369 20.47 16.75 -4.83
C ASP A 369 21.74 15.99 -5.28
N ALA A 370 21.99 14.80 -4.73
CA ALA A 370 23.00 13.86 -5.20
C ALA A 370 22.59 13.07 -6.46
N GLY A 371 21.39 13.27 -7.00
CA GLY A 371 20.91 12.61 -8.23
C GLY A 371 20.41 11.18 -8.03
N LEU A 372 20.23 10.71 -6.78
CA LEU A 372 19.79 9.35 -6.48
C LEU A 372 18.27 9.15 -6.59
N ASP A 373 17.49 10.22 -6.81
CA ASP A 373 16.04 10.20 -7.07
C ASP A 373 15.24 9.19 -6.21
N PRO A 374 15.26 9.33 -4.87
CA PRO A 374 14.60 8.39 -3.96
C PRO A 374 13.07 8.56 -3.93
N THR A 375 12.38 7.47 -3.64
CA THR A 375 10.99 7.55 -3.14
C THR A 375 11.02 7.94 -1.67
N CYS A 376 10.16 8.87 -1.27
CA CYS A 376 10.14 9.47 0.05
C CYS A 376 8.73 9.47 0.64
N GLU A 377 8.59 9.00 1.88
CA GLU A 377 7.35 9.08 2.67
C GLU A 377 7.62 9.83 3.97
N ILE A 378 6.90 10.93 4.20
CA ILE A 378 7.14 11.84 5.31
C ILE A 378 5.83 12.12 6.06
N GLY A 379 5.89 12.16 7.40
CA GLY A 379 4.74 12.48 8.23
C GLY A 379 4.27 13.95 8.20
N ALA A 380 4.85 14.80 7.35
CA ALA A 380 4.56 16.23 7.22
C ALA A 380 4.81 16.71 5.77
N ASN A 381 4.07 17.73 5.33
CA ASN A 381 4.27 18.33 4.01
C ASN A 381 5.65 19.01 3.93
N VAL A 382 6.35 18.76 2.83
CA VAL A 382 7.61 19.43 2.49
C VAL A 382 7.28 20.64 1.63
N ILE A 383 7.71 21.82 2.08
CA ILE A 383 7.38 23.09 1.41
C ILE A 383 7.89 23.08 -0.03
N ALA A 384 9.12 22.62 -0.25
CA ALA A 384 9.76 22.55 -1.57
C ALA A 384 9.10 21.55 -2.54
N TRP A 385 8.22 20.66 -2.08
CA TRP A 385 7.55 19.66 -2.93
C TRP A 385 6.14 20.07 -3.35
N GLY A 386 5.84 21.37 -3.33
CA GLY A 386 4.48 21.85 -3.57
C GLY A 386 3.52 21.42 -2.45
N GLU A 387 4.01 21.44 -1.21
CA GLU A 387 3.26 21.05 -0.01
C GLU A 387 2.69 19.61 -0.06
N THR A 388 3.41 18.66 -0.65
CA THR A 388 3.12 17.23 -0.49
C THR A 388 4.00 16.62 0.60
N ASN A 389 3.56 15.51 1.18
CA ASN A 389 4.32 14.75 2.16
C ASN A 389 4.95 13.47 1.58
N TYR A 390 5.03 13.38 0.26
CA TYR A 390 5.65 12.26 -0.44
C TYR A 390 6.32 12.70 -1.73
N ARG A 391 7.28 11.88 -2.17
CA ARG A 391 7.82 11.90 -3.53
C ARG A 391 7.93 10.48 -4.04
N ALA A 392 7.57 10.26 -5.30
CA ALA A 392 7.80 8.99 -5.97
C ALA A 392 9.03 9.11 -6.88
N GLY A 393 10.16 8.58 -6.43
CA GLY A 393 11.40 8.51 -7.19
C GLY A 393 11.45 7.27 -8.07
N LYS A 394 12.39 7.25 -9.03
CA LYS A 394 12.57 6.14 -9.98
C LYS A 394 13.64 5.15 -9.55
N SER A 395 14.48 5.48 -8.56
CA SER A 395 15.59 4.63 -8.14
C SER A 395 15.16 3.52 -7.17
N SER A 396 16.12 2.71 -6.71
CA SER A 396 15.93 1.70 -5.68
C SER A 396 15.84 2.29 -4.26
N TYR A 397 16.14 3.56 -4.04
CA TYR A 397 16.11 4.15 -2.69
C TYR A 397 14.68 4.44 -2.22
N TYR A 398 14.41 4.12 -0.97
CA TYR A 398 13.16 4.44 -0.28
C TYR A 398 13.47 5.04 1.10
N VAL A 399 13.14 6.32 1.31
CA VAL A 399 13.35 7.02 2.58
C VAL A 399 12.00 7.18 3.27
N CYS A 400 11.86 6.73 4.52
CA CYS A 400 10.58 6.82 5.22
C CYS A 400 10.69 7.11 6.71
N GLU A 401 9.63 7.71 7.24
CA GLU A 401 9.41 7.80 8.67
C GLU A 401 9.01 6.42 9.24
N ALA A 402 9.63 6.04 10.36
CA ALA A 402 9.35 4.81 11.10
C ALA A 402 8.67 5.17 12.42
N ASP A 403 7.34 5.20 12.38
CA ASP A 403 6.47 5.51 13.51
C ASP A 403 6.43 4.36 14.54
N GLU A 404 6.78 4.64 15.79
CA GLU A 404 6.74 3.70 16.89
C GLU A 404 5.33 3.42 17.40
N TYR A 405 4.38 4.34 17.16
CA TYR A 405 3.01 4.19 17.64
C TYR A 405 2.41 2.87 17.17
N ASN A 406 1.73 2.14 18.05
CA ASN A 406 1.12 0.85 17.73
C ASN A 406 2.11 -0.19 17.13
N ASN A 407 3.41 -0.05 17.41
CA ASN A 407 4.49 -0.85 16.81
C ASN A 407 4.50 -0.81 15.27
N ASN A 408 4.06 0.29 14.68
CA ASN A 408 3.87 0.46 13.23
C ASN A 408 5.15 0.22 12.42
N PHE A 409 6.29 0.70 12.91
CA PHE A 409 7.60 0.51 12.30
C PHE A 409 8.07 -0.94 12.18
N LEU A 410 7.45 -1.92 12.86
CA LEU A 410 7.81 -3.34 12.78
C LEU A 410 7.36 -3.98 11.45
N ASN A 411 6.64 -3.22 10.63
CA ASN A 411 6.25 -3.60 9.27
C ASN A 411 7.33 -3.28 8.23
N TYR A 412 8.45 -2.67 8.63
CA TYR A 412 9.55 -2.30 7.75
C TYR A 412 10.78 -3.16 8.04
N ASP A 413 11.53 -3.50 6.99
CA ASP A 413 12.79 -4.25 7.07
C ASP A 413 13.91 -3.39 6.46
N PRO A 414 14.48 -2.42 7.21
CA PRO A 414 15.38 -1.41 6.66
C PRO A 414 16.79 -1.94 6.34
N ASP A 415 17.41 -1.37 5.31
CA ASP A 415 18.85 -1.50 5.03
C ASP A 415 19.67 -0.54 5.90
N VAL A 416 19.12 0.66 6.16
CA VAL A 416 19.64 1.64 7.12
C VAL A 416 18.53 2.08 8.05
N ALA A 417 18.68 1.84 9.35
CA ALA A 417 17.78 2.37 10.38
C ALA A 417 18.47 3.48 11.16
N ILE A 418 17.77 4.59 11.38
CA ILE A 418 18.23 5.72 12.18
C ILE A 418 17.33 5.84 13.41
N ILE A 419 17.90 5.80 14.62
CA ILE A 419 17.17 6.05 15.87
C ILE A 419 17.65 7.36 16.48
N LEU A 420 16.88 8.43 16.34
CA LEU A 420 17.28 9.77 16.80
C LEU A 420 17.27 9.91 18.33
N ASN A 421 16.30 9.30 18.98
CA ASN A 421 16.07 9.36 20.43
C ASN A 421 15.00 8.34 20.83
N VAL A 422 14.95 7.96 22.11
CA VAL A 422 13.90 7.08 22.67
C VAL A 422 13.31 7.76 23.89
N GLY A 423 12.10 8.31 23.75
CA GLY A 423 11.32 8.95 24.80
C GLY A 423 9.97 8.24 25.00
N TRP A 424 9.33 8.45 26.16
CA TRP A 424 7.98 7.94 26.38
C TRP A 424 6.95 8.87 25.76
N ASP A 425 6.42 8.45 24.62
CA ASP A 425 5.27 9.07 23.96
C ASP A 425 4.15 8.04 23.79
N HIS A 426 2.99 8.48 23.36
CA HIS A 426 1.79 7.70 23.11
C HIS A 426 1.34 6.88 24.33
N PRO A 427 1.08 7.54 25.48
CA PRO A 427 0.63 6.84 26.69
C PRO A 427 -0.74 6.14 26.51
N ASP A 428 -1.48 6.50 25.45
CA ASP A 428 -2.68 5.78 25.01
C ASP A 428 -2.39 4.38 24.46
N PHE A 429 -1.13 4.07 24.17
CA PHE A 429 -0.64 2.77 23.69
C PHE A 429 0.47 2.20 24.58
N PHE A 430 1.56 2.93 24.77
CA PHE A 430 2.70 2.50 25.59
C PHE A 430 2.47 2.80 27.07
N LYS A 431 2.41 1.76 27.90
CA LYS A 431 2.15 1.88 29.34
C LYS A 431 3.35 2.34 30.17
N SER A 432 4.57 2.25 29.63
CA SER A 432 5.79 2.66 30.33
C SER A 432 6.94 2.99 29.37
N LYS A 433 8.01 3.60 29.91
CA LYS A 433 9.29 3.84 29.22
C LYS A 433 9.94 2.55 28.72
N GLU A 434 9.78 1.47 29.47
CA GLU A 434 10.31 0.15 29.19
C GLU A 434 9.55 -0.50 28.03
N ALA A 435 8.23 -0.35 27.99
CA ALA A 435 7.42 -0.82 26.86
C ALA A 435 7.82 -0.17 25.53
N VAL A 436 8.14 1.14 25.57
CA VAL A 436 8.71 1.83 24.41
C VAL A 436 10.08 1.24 24.05
N PHE A 437 10.97 1.08 25.03
CA PHE A 437 12.30 0.51 24.79
C PHE A 437 12.23 -0.88 24.14
N THR A 438 11.38 -1.78 24.63
CA THR A 438 11.16 -3.10 24.03
C THR A 438 10.59 -3.03 22.61
N SER A 439 9.80 -2.02 22.29
CA SER A 439 9.32 -1.81 20.93
C SER A 439 10.47 -1.44 19.98
N TYR A 440 11.35 -0.52 20.41
CA TYR A 440 12.55 -0.16 19.65
C TYR A 440 13.55 -1.33 19.54
N GLU A 441 13.67 -2.16 20.57
CA GLU A 441 14.48 -3.39 20.53
C GLU A 441 13.99 -4.33 19.42
N LYS A 442 12.67 -4.53 19.31
CA LYS A 442 12.08 -5.31 18.21
C LYS A 442 12.33 -4.67 16.85
N PHE A 443 12.33 -3.34 16.77
CA PHE A 443 12.57 -2.62 15.52
C PHE A 443 14.01 -2.73 15.04
N ILE A 444 15.02 -2.59 15.92
CA ILE A 444 16.41 -2.79 15.50
C ILE A 444 16.67 -4.24 15.05
N GLY A 445 15.91 -5.21 15.56
CA GLY A 445 15.90 -6.59 15.07
C GLY A 445 15.34 -6.76 13.64
N LYS A 446 14.70 -5.72 13.07
CA LYS A 446 14.23 -5.68 11.68
C LYS A 446 15.27 -5.17 10.69
N VAL A 447 16.38 -4.60 11.16
CA VAL A 447 17.47 -4.18 10.29
C VAL A 447 18.00 -5.42 9.56
N LYS A 448 18.07 -5.35 8.23
CA LYS A 448 18.52 -6.45 7.39
C LYS A 448 19.93 -6.89 7.78
N ARG A 449 20.24 -8.18 7.60
CA ARG A 449 21.59 -8.72 7.78
C ARG A 449 22.57 -7.94 6.89
N GLY A 450 23.68 -7.44 7.45
CA GLY A 450 24.64 -6.60 6.71
C GLY A 450 24.22 -5.13 6.59
N GLY A 451 23.05 -4.76 7.11
CA GLY A 451 22.56 -3.38 7.14
C GLY A 451 23.28 -2.51 8.18
N THR A 452 22.81 -1.28 8.34
CA THR A 452 23.41 -0.29 9.25
C THR A 452 22.37 0.28 10.23
N LEU A 453 22.75 0.35 11.50
CA LEU A 453 22.02 1.04 12.56
C LEU A 453 22.77 2.33 12.93
N VAL A 454 22.15 3.49 12.72
CA VAL A 454 22.71 4.81 13.03
C VAL A 454 22.06 5.37 14.29
N ILE A 455 22.88 5.72 15.29
CA ILE A 455 22.40 6.22 16.58
C ILE A 455 23.28 7.37 17.12
N PRO A 456 22.73 8.31 17.90
CA PRO A 456 23.54 9.18 18.76
C PRO A 456 24.36 8.37 19.77
N ASP A 457 25.51 8.89 20.15
CA ASP A 457 26.35 8.29 21.20
C ASP A 457 25.86 8.68 22.60
N VAL A 458 24.80 7.99 23.06
CA VAL A 458 24.21 8.20 24.39
C VAL A 458 23.91 6.86 25.04
N ALA A 459 24.11 6.76 26.36
CA ALA A 459 24.04 5.50 27.12
C ALA A 459 22.78 4.66 26.82
N ARG A 460 21.59 5.27 26.75
CA ARG A 460 20.33 4.56 26.47
C ARG A 460 20.31 3.94 25.07
N LEU A 461 20.84 4.63 24.06
CA LEU A 461 20.89 4.13 22.68
C LEU A 461 22.06 3.15 22.47
N ASN A 462 23.15 3.32 23.20
CA ASN A 462 24.25 2.36 23.26
C ASN A 462 23.77 1.03 23.84
N LYS A 463 22.99 1.07 24.91
CA LYS A 463 22.30 -0.11 25.45
C LYS A 463 21.31 -0.71 24.46
N LEU A 464 20.53 0.11 23.74
CA LEU A 464 19.63 -0.42 22.70
C LEU A 464 20.42 -1.14 21.60
N ALA A 465 21.52 -0.55 21.12
CA ALA A 465 22.33 -1.13 20.06
C ALA A 465 22.99 -2.47 20.44
N SER A 466 23.20 -2.77 21.72
CA SER A 466 23.76 -4.07 22.13
C SER A 466 22.83 -5.26 21.86
N TYR A 467 21.54 -5.01 21.57
CA TYR A 467 20.57 -6.05 21.21
C TYR A 467 20.48 -6.28 19.68
N VAL A 468 21.17 -5.49 18.87
CA VAL A 468 21.15 -5.66 17.40
C VAL A 468 21.97 -6.89 17.00
N HIS A 469 21.62 -7.51 15.89
CA HIS A 469 22.38 -8.66 15.40
C HIS A 469 23.84 -8.28 15.08
N PRO A 470 24.84 -9.15 15.38
CA PRO A 470 26.26 -8.84 15.15
C PRO A 470 26.65 -8.48 13.71
N SER A 471 25.87 -8.95 12.72
CA SER A 471 26.11 -8.61 11.31
C SER A 471 25.59 -7.22 10.89
N VAL A 472 24.92 -6.48 11.79
CA VAL A 472 24.48 -5.11 11.54
C VAL A 472 25.57 -4.15 12.00
N LYS A 473 26.00 -3.27 11.11
CA LYS A 473 27.00 -2.25 11.43
C LYS A 473 26.35 -1.17 12.30
N VAL A 474 26.88 -0.90 13.49
CA VAL A 474 26.43 0.22 14.34
C VAL A 474 27.32 1.44 14.06
N VAL A 475 26.71 2.56 13.66
CA VAL A 475 27.39 3.82 13.36
C VAL A 475 26.88 4.92 14.30
N LYS A 476 27.80 5.73 14.84
CA LYS A 476 27.43 6.90 15.64
C LYS A 476 27.14 8.09 14.73
N ILE A 477 26.15 8.90 15.10
CA ILE A 477 25.90 10.18 14.42
C ILE A 477 27.12 11.08 14.64
N THR A 478 27.82 11.41 13.55
CA THR A 478 29.01 12.26 13.55
C THR A 478 28.63 13.73 13.76
N ASP A 479 29.41 14.48 14.54
CA ASP A 479 29.25 15.93 14.64
C ASP A 479 30.05 16.65 13.54
N PHE A 480 29.34 17.27 12.60
CA PHE A 480 29.94 18.03 11.49
C PHE A 480 30.19 19.52 11.82
N GLY A 481 30.13 19.87 13.12
CA GLY A 481 30.43 21.19 13.63
C GLY A 481 29.32 22.21 13.38
N LYS A 482 29.71 23.49 13.18
CA LYS A 482 28.75 24.58 12.92
C LYS A 482 28.08 24.35 11.55
N LEU A 483 26.76 24.33 11.50
CA LEU A 483 25.96 24.24 10.27
C LEU A 483 25.07 25.48 10.13
N ASN A 484 25.09 26.14 8.97
CA ASN A 484 24.32 27.36 8.71
C ASN A 484 22.93 26.99 8.13
N LEU A 485 22.06 26.46 8.99
CA LEU A 485 20.72 26.05 8.57
C LEU A 485 19.83 27.28 8.27
N SER A 486 19.12 27.25 7.14
CA SER A 486 18.14 28.29 6.79
C SER A 486 16.87 28.26 7.68
N ILE A 487 16.58 27.12 8.30
CA ILE A 487 15.48 26.94 9.25
C ILE A 487 15.84 27.42 10.67
N ILE A 488 14.83 27.85 11.43
CA ILE A 488 15.02 28.31 12.81
C ILE A 488 15.35 27.14 13.74
N GLY A 489 16.46 27.26 14.46
CA GLY A 489 16.79 26.45 15.65
C GLY A 489 18.00 25.53 15.48
N ASN A 490 19.09 25.85 16.20
CA ASN A 490 20.29 25.01 16.28
C ASN A 490 20.05 23.60 16.85
N PHE A 491 18.92 23.36 17.55
CA PHE A 491 18.57 22.02 18.02
C PHE A 491 18.32 21.03 16.87
N ARG A 492 18.05 21.52 15.65
CA ARG A 492 17.94 20.70 14.44
C ARG A 492 19.30 20.26 13.89
N ARG A 493 20.41 20.68 14.52
CA ARG A 493 21.77 20.23 14.18
C ARG A 493 21.89 18.71 14.28
N GLN A 494 21.29 18.07 15.28
CA GLN A 494 21.34 16.62 15.41
C GLN A 494 20.66 15.92 14.23
N ASN A 495 19.53 16.45 13.74
CA ASN A 495 18.83 15.95 12.56
C ASN A 495 19.70 16.12 11.29
N ALA A 496 20.33 17.29 11.15
CA ALA A 496 21.24 17.56 10.04
C ALA A 496 22.49 16.65 10.07
N ASN A 497 23.11 16.49 11.24
CA ASN A 497 24.24 15.58 11.44
C ASN A 497 23.86 14.12 11.15
N ALA A 498 22.64 13.69 11.51
CA ALA A 498 22.13 12.37 11.12
C ALA A 498 22.04 12.24 9.59
N GLY A 499 21.55 13.28 8.91
CA GLY A 499 21.52 13.33 7.44
C GLY A 499 22.91 13.24 6.80
N LEU A 500 23.87 14.00 7.31
CA LEU A 500 25.27 13.96 6.83
C LEU A 500 25.96 12.63 7.13
N THR A 501 25.66 12.01 8.28
CA THR A 501 26.16 10.66 8.60
C THR A 501 25.63 9.64 7.61
N VAL A 502 24.37 9.74 7.20
CA VAL A 502 23.81 8.86 6.14
C VAL A 502 24.48 9.14 4.80
N ALA A 503 24.77 10.40 4.47
CA ALA A 503 25.52 10.75 3.26
C ALA A 503 26.92 10.12 3.25
N GLU A 504 27.63 10.17 4.38
CA GLU A 504 28.94 9.54 4.57
C GLU A 504 28.86 8.01 4.40
N ILE A 505 27.89 7.35 5.03
CA ILE A 505 27.67 5.90 4.92
C ILE A 505 27.45 5.48 3.47
N LEU A 506 26.73 6.31 2.70
CA LEU A 506 26.43 6.05 1.29
C LEU A 506 27.55 6.50 0.33
N GLY A 507 28.66 7.05 0.83
CA GLY A 507 29.78 7.50 0.02
C GLY A 507 29.48 8.73 -0.84
N LEU A 508 28.57 9.60 -0.39
CA LEU A 508 28.22 10.83 -1.10
C LEU A 508 29.22 11.95 -0.84
N ASP A 509 29.29 12.90 -1.77
CA ASP A 509 30.06 14.14 -1.60
C ASP A 509 29.50 14.97 -0.42
N LEU A 510 30.24 14.98 0.69
CA LEU A 510 29.83 15.64 1.93
C LEU A 510 29.73 17.16 1.79
N ALA A 511 30.51 17.79 0.90
CA ALA A 511 30.40 19.23 0.68
C ALA A 511 29.07 19.56 -0.02
N LYS A 512 28.66 18.75 -1.00
CA LYS A 512 27.34 18.88 -1.65
C LYS A 512 26.21 18.54 -0.69
N ALA A 513 26.32 17.47 0.09
CA ALA A 513 25.32 17.09 1.08
C ALA A 513 25.12 18.18 2.14
N ARG A 514 26.21 18.81 2.61
CA ARG A 514 26.16 19.95 3.52
C ARG A 514 25.42 21.14 2.92
N LYS A 515 25.77 21.52 1.69
CA LYS A 515 25.08 22.61 0.96
C LYS A 515 23.59 22.32 0.76
N SER A 516 23.23 21.07 0.48
CA SER A 516 21.84 20.62 0.36
C SER A 516 21.04 20.86 1.65
N ILE A 517 21.60 20.49 2.80
CA ILE A 517 20.98 20.71 4.11
C ILE A 517 20.89 22.21 4.46
N GLU A 518 21.93 23.00 4.17
CA GLU A 518 21.92 24.45 4.44
C GLU A 518 20.78 25.15 3.68
N ASN A 519 20.47 24.66 2.47
CA ASN A 519 19.37 25.14 1.62
C ASN A 519 17.99 24.54 1.95
N PHE A 520 17.88 23.62 2.90
CA PHE A 520 16.62 22.94 3.23
C PHE A 520 15.57 23.94 3.77
N THR A 521 14.45 24.12 3.07
CA THR A 521 13.48 25.18 3.36
C THR A 521 12.52 24.90 4.53
N GLY A 522 12.51 23.67 5.05
CA GLY A 522 11.64 23.28 6.15
C GLY A 522 10.39 22.50 5.74
N LEU A 523 9.55 22.25 6.75
CA LEU A 523 8.32 21.46 6.67
C LEU A 523 7.15 22.27 7.18
N SER A 524 5.96 22.01 6.68
CA SER A 524 4.74 22.54 7.28
C SER A 524 4.63 22.11 8.74
N ARG A 525 4.15 23.02 9.59
CA ARG A 525 3.96 22.81 11.04
C ARG A 525 5.23 22.42 11.81
N ARG A 526 6.43 22.78 11.32
CA ARG A 526 7.70 22.60 12.04
C ARG A 526 8.40 23.95 12.19
N LEU A 527 7.94 24.73 13.16
CA LEU A 527 8.27 26.13 13.38
C LEU A 527 8.15 26.92 12.07
N GLU A 528 7.05 26.66 11.36
CA GLU A 528 6.71 27.21 10.06
C GLU A 528 6.31 28.67 10.23
N TYR A 529 6.87 29.57 9.41
CA TYR A 529 6.39 30.95 9.35
C TYR A 529 5.13 31.00 8.48
N LYS A 530 3.97 31.29 9.09
CA LYS A 530 2.68 31.33 8.38
C LYS A 530 2.43 32.67 7.69
N GLY A 531 2.96 33.75 8.26
CA GLY A 531 2.82 35.10 7.72
C GLY A 531 2.81 36.15 8.82
N GLN A 532 2.24 37.32 8.52
CA GLN A 532 2.11 38.43 9.47
C GLN A 532 0.70 39.02 9.43
N ILE A 533 0.23 39.50 10.58
CA ILE A 533 -1.02 40.27 10.75
C ILE A 533 -0.63 41.59 11.39
N GLY A 534 -0.82 42.71 10.68
CA GLY A 534 -0.25 43.99 11.08
C GLY A 534 1.28 43.87 11.24
N LYS A 535 1.77 44.15 12.46
CA LYS A 535 3.21 44.02 12.82
C LYS A 535 3.57 42.67 13.44
N THR A 536 2.59 41.83 13.75
CA THR A 536 2.75 40.59 14.50
C THR A 536 3.03 39.41 13.55
N LYS A 537 4.13 38.69 13.79
CA LYS A 537 4.51 37.50 12.99
C LYS A 537 3.87 36.23 13.57
N VAL A 538 3.30 35.39 12.71
CA VAL A 538 2.63 34.15 13.13
C VAL A 538 3.44 32.93 12.69
N TYR A 539 3.69 32.03 13.63
CA TYR A 539 4.40 30.76 13.42
C TYR A 539 3.54 29.59 13.88
N ASP A 540 3.70 28.43 13.26
CA ASP A 540 3.04 27.18 13.65
C ASP A 540 4.04 26.04 13.93
N ASP A 541 3.78 25.26 14.98
CA ASP A 541 4.55 24.05 15.28
C ASP A 541 3.68 22.90 15.79
N TYR A 542 4.00 21.68 15.37
CA TYR A 542 3.28 20.46 15.71
C TYR A 542 3.68 19.85 17.07
N ALA A 543 4.60 20.46 17.83
CA ALA A 543 5.09 19.95 19.10
C ALA A 543 3.95 19.65 20.09
N VAL A 544 4.00 18.45 20.67
CA VAL A 544 3.00 17.92 21.62
C VAL A 544 3.63 17.31 22.87
N GLN A 545 4.96 17.21 22.94
CA GLN A 545 5.66 16.68 24.11
C GLN A 545 6.22 17.85 24.94
N PRO A 546 6.18 17.82 26.29
CA PRO A 546 6.64 18.94 27.13
C PRO A 546 8.04 19.44 26.73
N TYR A 547 9.00 18.52 26.58
CA TYR A 547 10.36 18.88 26.13
C TYR A 547 10.37 19.61 24.78
N THR A 548 9.64 19.11 23.78
CA THR A 548 9.59 19.74 22.44
C THR A 548 8.87 21.08 22.44
N VAL A 549 7.86 21.25 23.30
CA VAL A 549 7.16 22.53 23.52
C VAL A 549 8.14 23.56 24.06
N LYS A 550 8.91 23.19 25.10
CA LYS A 550 9.92 24.08 25.69
C LYS A 550 11.01 24.47 24.70
N VAL A 551 11.61 23.49 24.03
CA VAL A 551 12.71 23.74 23.09
C VAL A 551 12.28 24.68 21.97
N THR A 552 11.09 24.45 21.41
CA THR A 552 10.59 25.26 20.28
C THR A 552 10.22 26.68 20.70
N THR A 553 9.52 26.83 21.82
CA THR A 553 9.12 28.14 22.36
C THR A 553 10.33 29.00 22.72
N ASP A 554 11.33 28.42 23.39
CA ASP A 554 12.54 29.13 23.81
C ASP A 554 13.38 29.55 22.60
N VAL A 555 13.48 28.69 21.58
CA VAL A 555 14.18 29.01 20.33
C VAL A 555 13.51 30.16 19.60
N LEU A 556 12.19 30.15 19.50
CA LEU A 556 11.47 31.26 18.88
C LEU A 556 11.66 32.55 19.67
N LYS A 557 11.50 32.51 21.00
CA LYS A 557 11.73 33.68 21.85
C LYS A 557 13.14 34.25 21.67
N ASN A 558 14.17 33.40 21.65
CA ASN A 558 15.55 33.85 21.44
C ASN A 558 15.73 34.59 20.10
N ARG A 559 15.04 34.16 19.02
CA ARG A 559 15.05 34.87 17.73
C ARG A 559 14.47 36.28 17.84
N PHE A 560 13.48 36.47 18.71
CA PHE A 560 12.82 37.75 18.95
C PHE A 560 13.49 38.58 20.05
N LYS A 561 14.50 38.04 20.76
CA LYS A 561 15.24 38.75 21.82
C LYS A 561 14.28 39.35 22.88
N ASN A 562 14.30 40.66 23.06
CA ASN A 562 13.51 41.38 24.06
C ASN A 562 12.04 41.62 23.61
N LYS A 563 11.69 41.25 22.38
CA LYS A 563 10.34 41.42 21.83
C LYS A 563 9.33 40.44 22.44
N LYS A 564 8.06 40.82 22.47
CA LYS A 564 7.00 40.02 23.12
C LYS A 564 6.52 38.89 22.22
N VAL A 565 6.52 37.67 22.73
CA VAL A 565 6.08 36.44 22.05
C VAL A 565 5.02 35.76 22.90
N ILE A 566 3.90 35.40 22.27
CA ILE A 566 2.82 34.64 22.90
C ILE A 566 2.74 33.24 22.30
N LEU A 567 2.58 32.23 23.15
CA LEU A 567 2.31 30.85 22.77
C LEU A 567 0.80 30.60 22.83
N VAL A 568 0.23 30.06 21.76
CA VAL A 568 -1.12 29.48 21.74
C VAL A 568 -0.95 27.97 21.74
N PHE A 569 -1.17 27.34 22.88
CA PHE A 569 -0.98 25.91 23.09
C PHE A 569 -2.32 25.18 23.04
N GLU A 570 -2.46 24.27 22.08
CA GLU A 570 -3.57 23.33 21.96
C GLU A 570 -3.15 21.99 22.61
N PRO A 571 -3.63 21.67 23.82
CA PRO A 571 -3.29 20.42 24.48
C PRO A 571 -3.83 19.23 23.64
N HIS A 572 -2.97 18.26 23.34
CA HIS A 572 -3.34 17.15 22.44
C HIS A 572 -3.48 15.83 23.21
N THR A 573 -4.69 15.24 23.15
CA THR A 573 -5.20 14.04 23.84
C THR A 573 -5.25 14.14 25.37
N PHE A 574 -6.30 13.58 25.98
CA PHE A 574 -6.47 13.57 27.44
C PHE A 574 -5.38 12.74 28.10
N SER A 575 -5.17 11.53 27.60
CA SER A 575 -4.17 10.59 28.11
C SER A 575 -2.77 11.19 28.24
N ARG A 576 -2.37 12.01 27.27
CA ARG A 576 -1.05 12.66 27.23
C ARG A 576 -0.96 13.77 28.27
N ILE A 577 -1.94 14.66 28.29
CA ILE A 577 -1.95 15.79 29.23
C ILE A 577 -2.06 15.29 30.67
N GLU A 578 -2.82 14.24 30.93
CA GLU A 578 -2.93 13.63 32.27
C GLU A 578 -1.64 12.93 32.70
N THR A 579 -1.06 12.11 31.81
CA THR A 579 0.18 11.36 32.13
C THR A 579 1.35 12.30 32.40
N PHE A 580 1.48 13.37 31.62
CA PHE A 580 2.59 14.33 31.73
C PHE A 580 2.16 15.65 32.37
N PHE A 581 1.09 15.65 33.18
CA PHE A 581 0.48 16.89 33.68
C PHE A 581 1.48 17.79 34.41
N GLY A 582 2.27 17.22 35.32
CA GLY A 582 3.31 17.94 36.05
C GLY A 582 4.40 18.50 35.12
N ASP A 583 4.81 17.73 34.12
CA ASP A 583 5.82 18.14 33.14
C ASP A 583 5.32 19.29 32.25
N PHE A 584 4.05 19.26 31.84
CA PHE A 584 3.43 20.38 31.10
C PHE A 584 3.32 21.64 31.95
N VAL A 585 2.88 21.53 33.20
CA VAL A 585 2.82 22.67 34.13
C VAL A 585 4.20 23.29 34.31
N SER A 586 5.20 22.46 34.63
CA SER A 586 6.59 22.91 34.79
C SER A 586 7.12 23.54 33.50
N THR A 587 6.93 22.88 32.37
CA THR A 587 7.38 23.36 31.06
C THR A 587 6.77 24.71 30.73
N LEU A 588 5.44 24.82 30.70
CA LEU A 588 4.73 26.01 30.24
C LEU A 588 5.01 27.21 31.16
N LYS A 589 5.14 26.97 32.46
CA LYS A 589 5.57 27.99 33.44
C LYS A 589 6.98 28.50 33.14
N ASN A 590 7.91 27.60 32.81
CA ASN A 590 9.33 27.88 32.63
C ASN A 590 9.77 28.11 31.16
N THR A 591 8.83 28.27 30.22
CA THR A 591 9.14 28.73 28.85
C THR A 591 9.68 30.16 28.89
N LYS A 592 10.43 30.61 27.88
CA LYS A 592 10.89 32.01 27.79
C LYS A 592 9.87 32.97 27.17
N VAL A 593 8.78 32.46 26.61
CA VAL A 593 7.70 33.28 26.04
C VAL A 593 6.97 34.07 27.14
N ASP A 594 6.40 35.21 26.76
CA ASP A 594 5.87 36.21 27.69
C ASP A 594 4.49 35.80 28.22
N ARG A 595 3.66 35.16 27.38
CA ARG A 595 2.32 34.67 27.73
C ARG A 595 2.01 33.33 27.06
N VAL A 596 1.12 32.57 27.69
CA VAL A 596 0.59 31.30 27.18
C VAL A 596 -0.94 31.37 27.14
N LEU A 597 -1.53 31.14 25.98
CA LEU A 597 -2.96 30.88 25.83
C LEU A 597 -3.16 29.37 25.70
N ILE A 598 -4.13 28.83 26.43
CA ILE A 598 -4.46 27.41 26.42
C ILE A 598 -5.86 27.27 25.83
N THR A 599 -5.95 26.57 24.71
CA THR A 599 -7.23 26.25 24.09
C THR A 599 -7.85 25.00 24.72
N ASN A 600 -9.06 24.67 24.29
CA ASN A 600 -9.68 23.36 24.53
C ASN A 600 -8.73 22.22 24.17
N VAL A 601 -8.78 21.14 24.95
CA VAL A 601 -8.03 19.90 24.62
C VAL A 601 -8.54 19.36 23.29
N TYR A 602 -7.63 19.13 22.35
CA TYR A 602 -7.90 18.39 21.14
C TYR A 602 -7.94 16.89 21.45
N PRO A 603 -9.12 16.24 21.43
CA PRO A 603 -9.27 14.88 21.94
C PRO A 603 -8.66 13.81 21.00
N ALA A 604 -8.43 14.16 19.73
CA ALA A 604 -8.20 13.23 18.64
C ALA A 604 -9.25 12.09 18.58
N ARG A 605 -9.00 10.98 19.27
CA ARG A 605 -9.84 9.78 19.29
C ARG A 605 -10.42 9.45 20.68
N GLU A 606 -10.13 10.28 21.67
CA GLU A 606 -10.49 10.06 23.07
C GLU A 606 -11.81 10.78 23.44
N ARG A 607 -12.44 10.33 24.52
CA ARG A 607 -13.61 11.00 25.11
C ARG A 607 -13.19 11.65 26.42
N GLY A 608 -13.66 12.86 26.66
CA GLY A 608 -13.38 13.59 27.88
C GLY A 608 -13.90 15.02 27.80
N ASP A 609 -13.89 15.70 28.94
CA ASP A 609 -14.24 17.11 29.03
C ASP A 609 -13.07 17.99 28.58
N LYS A 610 -13.17 18.51 27.35
CA LYS A 610 -12.14 19.32 26.69
C LYS A 610 -11.82 20.61 27.45
N THR A 611 -12.78 21.12 28.21
CA THR A 611 -12.71 22.40 28.91
C THR A 611 -12.11 22.22 30.29
N GLN A 612 -12.59 21.23 31.05
CA GLN A 612 -12.16 21.01 32.43
C GLN A 612 -10.64 20.78 32.55
N LEU A 613 -10.07 19.92 31.69
CA LEU A 613 -8.64 19.63 31.74
C LEU A 613 -7.78 20.83 31.32
N ALA A 614 -8.22 21.59 30.31
CA ALA A 614 -7.54 22.81 29.87
C ALA A 614 -7.55 23.91 30.94
N LEU A 615 -8.70 24.12 31.60
CA LEU A 615 -8.83 25.04 32.74
C LEU A 615 -7.93 24.64 33.90
N LYS A 616 -7.90 23.35 34.25
CA LYS A 616 -7.03 22.81 35.30
C LYS A 616 -5.56 23.07 34.98
N LEU A 617 -5.14 22.87 33.73
CA LEU A 617 -3.78 23.13 33.26
C LEU A 617 -3.42 24.62 33.39
N ALA A 618 -4.27 25.52 32.87
CA ALA A 618 -4.07 26.97 32.95
C ALA A 618 -3.97 27.45 34.42
N LYS A 619 -4.91 27.02 35.27
CA LYS A 619 -4.92 27.36 36.71
C LYS A 619 -3.64 26.92 37.42
N LYS A 620 -3.08 25.75 37.07
CA LYS A 620 -1.85 25.23 37.70
C LYS A 620 -0.58 25.93 37.22
N ILE A 621 -0.58 26.48 36.01
CA ILE A 621 0.55 27.28 35.50
C ILE A 621 0.58 28.67 36.17
N GLY A 622 -0.58 29.25 36.47
CA GLY A 622 -0.74 30.56 37.13
C GLY A 622 -0.77 31.71 36.12
N ASP A 623 -0.42 32.92 36.56
CA ASP A 623 -0.61 34.19 35.82
C ASP A 623 0.00 34.23 34.41
N LYS A 624 0.97 33.36 34.13
CA LYS A 624 1.57 33.24 32.81
C LYS A 624 0.61 32.64 31.77
N ALA A 625 -0.34 31.82 32.19
CA ALA A 625 -1.27 31.12 31.31
C ALA A 625 -2.72 31.60 31.47
N LYS A 626 -3.42 31.71 30.36
CA LYS A 626 -4.86 32.00 30.31
C LYS A 626 -5.56 30.95 29.46
N TYR A 627 -6.67 30.40 29.95
CA TYR A 627 -7.57 29.59 29.14
C TYR A 627 -8.45 30.49 28.26
N THR A 628 -8.57 30.17 26.98
CA THR A 628 -9.26 31.01 25.98
C THR A 628 -10.35 30.29 25.20
N GLY A 629 -10.70 29.05 25.56
CA GLY A 629 -11.78 28.32 24.89
C GLY A 629 -11.36 27.65 23.59
N SER A 630 -12.25 27.67 22.60
CA SER A 630 -12.03 27.21 21.23
C SER A 630 -10.93 27.99 20.52
N LEU A 631 -10.50 27.49 19.35
CA LEU A 631 -9.48 28.17 18.55
C LEU A 631 -10.03 29.49 17.99
N GLU A 632 -11.31 29.53 17.67
CA GLU A 632 -12.05 30.71 17.21
C GLU A 632 -12.13 31.78 18.31
N GLU A 633 -12.52 31.40 19.53
CA GLU A 633 -12.52 32.33 20.69
C GLU A 633 -11.11 32.85 21.00
N THR A 634 -10.09 31.99 20.85
CA THR A 634 -8.69 32.36 21.00
C THR A 634 -8.24 33.35 19.92
N ALA A 635 -8.67 33.17 18.68
CA ALA A 635 -8.40 34.09 17.58
C ALA A 635 -9.08 35.45 17.82
N SER A 636 -10.33 35.48 18.27
CA SER A 636 -11.03 36.71 18.65
C SER A 636 -10.30 37.45 19.77
N TYR A 637 -9.92 36.75 20.83
CA TYR A 637 -9.12 37.34 21.91
C TYR A 637 -7.80 37.95 21.39
N LEU A 638 -7.10 37.24 20.50
CA LEU A 638 -5.85 37.74 19.95
C LEU A 638 -6.05 38.98 19.07
N LYS A 639 -7.11 39.07 18.26
CA LYS A 639 -7.39 40.25 17.42
C LYS A 639 -7.43 41.54 18.24
N ASP A 640 -8.01 41.48 19.43
CA ASP A 640 -8.08 42.63 20.36
C ASP A 640 -6.74 42.96 21.03
N HIS A 641 -5.77 42.04 21.01
CA HIS A 641 -4.49 42.14 21.73
C HIS A 641 -3.27 41.99 20.80
N LEU A 642 -3.45 42.05 19.48
CA LEU A 642 -2.36 41.80 18.51
C LEU A 642 -1.17 42.75 18.73
N ILE A 643 -1.47 44.02 19.04
CA ILE A 643 -0.47 45.08 19.21
C ILE A 643 0.47 44.82 20.41
N ASP A 644 0.07 43.96 21.34
CA ASP A 644 0.87 43.61 22.52
C ASP A 644 1.99 42.62 22.20
N PHE A 645 1.98 41.98 21.03
CA PHE A 645 2.89 40.90 20.69
C PHE A 645 3.57 41.11 19.34
N ASP A 646 4.90 40.95 19.30
CA ASP A 646 5.67 40.91 18.07
C ASP A 646 5.54 39.57 17.34
N ALA A 647 5.26 38.49 18.08
CA ALA A 647 5.08 37.17 17.50
C ALA A 647 4.05 36.30 18.23
N ILE A 648 3.34 35.48 17.46
CA ILE A 648 2.44 34.42 17.92
C ILE A 648 3.02 33.07 17.46
N LEU A 649 3.04 32.10 18.36
CA LEU A 649 3.34 30.70 18.06
C LEU A 649 2.11 29.85 18.35
N SER A 650 1.42 29.36 17.31
CA SER A 650 0.45 28.28 17.47
C SER A 650 1.18 26.95 17.63
N MET A 651 0.73 26.13 18.58
CA MET A 651 1.39 24.86 18.88
C MET A 651 0.39 23.77 19.23
N GLY A 652 0.52 22.62 18.58
CA GLY A 652 -0.30 21.42 18.84
C GLY A 652 -0.41 20.55 17.60
N ALA A 653 -0.89 19.32 17.75
CA ALA A 653 -1.09 18.38 16.64
C ALA A 653 -2.52 18.39 16.06
N GLY A 654 -3.44 19.13 16.68
CA GLY A 654 -4.82 19.28 16.23
C GLY A 654 -4.97 20.43 15.24
N ASP A 655 -5.94 21.28 15.50
CA ASP A 655 -6.40 22.34 14.61
C ASP A 655 -5.63 23.66 14.78
N SER A 656 -4.67 23.73 15.70
CA SER A 656 -3.88 24.94 16.00
C SER A 656 -3.29 25.65 14.76
N TYR A 657 -2.96 24.92 13.69
CA TYR A 657 -2.43 25.49 12.44
C TYR A 657 -3.40 26.42 11.71
N LYS A 658 -4.70 26.31 11.98
CA LYS A 658 -5.74 27.17 11.40
C LYS A 658 -5.76 28.56 12.01
N LEU A 659 -5.05 28.78 13.12
CA LEU A 659 -5.07 30.06 13.84
C LEU A 659 -4.71 31.24 12.93
N TYR A 660 -3.71 31.08 12.06
CA TYR A 660 -3.31 32.14 11.15
C TYR A 660 -4.45 32.55 10.21
N ASP A 661 -5.18 31.58 9.65
CA ASP A 661 -6.30 31.86 8.75
C ASP A 661 -7.47 32.51 9.49
N LEU A 662 -7.73 32.11 10.74
CA LEU A 662 -8.75 32.73 11.60
C LEU A 662 -8.42 34.17 11.99
N LEU A 663 -7.13 34.50 12.14
CA LEU A 663 -6.66 35.86 12.42
C LEU A 663 -6.76 36.78 11.18
N LYS A 664 -6.84 36.23 9.97
CA LYS A 664 -6.98 36.98 8.72
C LYS A 664 -8.43 37.36 8.39
N GLN A 665 -9.38 36.57 8.89
CA GLN A 665 -10.82 36.87 8.78
C GLN A 665 -11.17 38.04 9.69
#